data_AF-A0A7J4SJ64-F1
#
_entry.id   AF-A0A7J4SJ64-F1
#
_cell.length_a   1.000
_cell.length_b   1.000
_cell.length_c   1.000
_cell.angle_alpha   90.00
_cell.angle_beta   90.00
_cell.angle_gamma   90.00
#
_symmetry.space_group_name_H-M   'P 1'
#
loop_
_entity.id
_entity.type
_entity.pdbx_description
1 polymer ?
#
loop_
_entity_poly.entity_id
_entity_poly.type
_entity_poly.pdbx_seq_one_letter_code
_entity_poly.pdbx_strand_id
1 'polypeptide(L)'
;MFRKLLPISIIVLMLLSTMPVDLDSDHLSENNSTIMPSSSPVRIQITSPTYIMSADEVVTFSAKLYDSVNSEVAGNIIWSSTNGTITDEGTFYPWNSGVITIQARHTNLTDEFNITVNPGIGQSLEISIATGQVLQNNILTANLIDARGNPNPTDQAAWSIDGEYFGQGNPVWIPLDIGSYQLTARLYQMEATSTVEVVAGSPYEFIFANDILVRSGSPLQLEPNLVDVNGYSMDTTLAGSQLWFVENGSINNTGYYYASNPGVWNVTVSAGPVSGTGTIRVVPADATASSLAIIPNDDVYYAGEMYELASFRTDNLGFSGLITPPITNFTVSSGTLSQENGRVYWTPMTMGVQTISMDDSGFISTTSVTVEHGLAIDTRIKMTPQNLAVGQQSTVVVQAYDLAGNTWNVNGSVEVLIGNQSTLVSQQDYYTLIPDSVGAFAVRGSWFDEASGILFESQSIEQVGFGELAVIELNGQGQKIPIDVPFDLNPRFFDSYGNQLSDIFVNWTIDGEDQTLSMSLLDYNWIPTTIGSHEIQANAAGVFSIVSLTVSAGEARQIITNQESGFEVESGVESDIFIQISDSRNNLAPAESVSTNLNSTIGEFVPSIAGRGYWTFTGNVSGEYSLTISQDNAEHTIPLIVNPGQAIQLFGEIESKDYKQGDIALLRVYGVDINNNKVPVEPENTTISCTSGPDKFITSDTWELEISKSGLDRSCSITWNGLVTQAFFDVESVLLGGAIGSTNTAMTIAAVLLGLILTTMVVLVRRANYEPEDGDWFDDDEYDDEDYYDDDEDDYSEEEPKEAAVAQSAPPNQNTNMAPTLSPQEKTRLAVEAGRLGVMQAIDASQQGASGWYVDVSSEIQYWNVGPDGSWTRVS
;
A
#
# COMPACT_ATOMS: atom_id res chain seq x y z
N MET A 1 116.49 65.56 -49.64
CA MET A 1 117.84 65.79 -49.10
C MET A 1 118.82 65.41 -50.21
N PHE A 2 119.68 66.33 -50.70
CA PHE A 2 120.45 66.19 -51.97
C PHE A 2 119.60 66.02 -53.26
N ARG A 3 120.10 66.30 -54.48
CA ARG A 3 120.82 67.52 -54.95
C ARG A 3 120.67 67.70 -56.47
N LYS A 4 120.71 68.97 -56.92
CA LYS A 4 120.75 69.49 -58.31
C LYS A 4 121.69 68.76 -59.29
N LEU A 5 121.41 68.82 -60.61
CA LEU A 5 122.21 69.62 -61.59
C LEU A 5 121.66 69.64 -63.05
N LEU A 6 122.08 70.67 -63.80
CA LEU A 6 121.97 70.89 -65.27
C LEU A 6 123.36 70.57 -65.91
N PRO A 7 123.59 70.53 -67.25
CA PRO A 7 123.57 71.74 -68.10
C PRO A 7 123.28 71.55 -69.62
N ILE A 8 123.54 72.61 -70.40
CA ILE A 8 123.26 72.86 -71.83
C ILE A 8 124.58 72.98 -72.62
N SER A 9 124.64 72.58 -73.92
CA SER A 9 125.54 73.12 -74.99
C SER A 9 125.47 72.31 -76.31
N ILE A 10 125.82 72.80 -77.51
CA ILE A 10 125.72 74.15 -78.14
C ILE A 10 125.91 74.00 -79.68
N ILE A 11 125.65 75.05 -80.48
CA ILE A 11 125.74 75.07 -81.97
C ILE A 11 127.14 75.56 -82.45
N VAL A 12 127.47 75.33 -83.73
CA VAL A 12 128.46 76.03 -84.62
C VAL A 12 129.69 75.20 -85.06
N LEU A 13 129.67 74.77 -86.33
CA LEU A 13 130.70 74.95 -87.39
C LEU A 13 129.99 74.57 -88.74
N MET A 14 130.03 75.25 -89.90
CA MET A 14 130.96 76.18 -90.57
C MET A 14 132.33 75.57 -90.93
N LEU A 15 132.95 75.80 -92.10
CA LEU A 15 132.51 76.27 -93.44
C LEU A 15 133.67 75.99 -94.45
N LEU A 16 133.56 76.49 -95.70
CA LEU A 16 134.57 76.46 -96.79
C LEU A 16 134.80 75.08 -97.45
N SER A 17 135.26 74.94 -98.71
CA SER A 17 135.72 75.90 -99.74
C SER A 17 135.27 75.44 -101.15
N THR A 18 134.48 76.19 -101.92
CA THR A 18 134.89 77.17 -102.96
C THR A 18 135.91 76.71 -104.02
N MET A 19 135.48 76.52 -105.27
CA MET A 19 136.06 77.10 -106.51
C MET A 19 135.04 76.98 -107.69
N PRO A 20 135.04 77.86 -108.72
CA PRO A 20 134.03 77.89 -109.81
C PRO A 20 134.63 77.63 -111.21
N VAL A 21 133.91 78.04 -112.29
CA VAL A 21 134.24 77.99 -113.74
C VAL A 21 134.01 76.61 -114.39
N ASP A 22 133.43 76.40 -115.59
CA ASP A 22 132.49 77.10 -116.52
C ASP A 22 132.15 76.07 -117.68
N LEU A 23 131.31 76.24 -118.72
CA LEU A 23 130.46 77.30 -119.28
C LEU A 23 129.35 76.67 -120.19
N ASP A 24 128.48 77.53 -120.75
CA ASP A 24 127.75 77.43 -122.03
C ASP A 24 126.51 76.51 -122.24
N SER A 25 125.75 76.87 -123.29
CA SER A 25 124.43 76.37 -123.68
C SER A 25 124.41 75.72 -125.08
N ASP A 26 123.42 74.87 -125.38
CA ASP A 26 122.54 75.12 -126.56
C ASP A 26 121.19 74.35 -126.50
N HIS A 27 120.37 74.55 -127.54
CA HIS A 27 118.95 74.25 -127.66
C HIS A 27 118.53 72.78 -127.90
N LEU A 28 117.33 72.48 -127.41
CA LEU A 28 116.24 71.66 -128.00
C LEU A 28 116.59 70.40 -128.82
N SER A 29 116.11 69.26 -128.33
CA SER A 29 115.54 68.22 -129.20
C SER A 29 114.28 67.63 -128.56
N GLU A 30 113.28 67.30 -129.37
CA GLU A 30 112.21 66.40 -128.94
C GLU A 30 112.79 65.00 -128.74
N ASN A 31 112.41 64.33 -127.66
CA ASN A 31 112.38 62.87 -127.69
C ASN A 31 111.20 62.34 -126.88
N ASN A 32 110.60 61.26 -127.38
CA ASN A 32 109.35 60.73 -126.87
C ASN A 32 109.62 59.55 -125.91
N SER A 33 108.64 59.25 -125.05
CA SER A 33 108.62 58.20 -124.02
C SER A 33 109.58 58.41 -122.82
N THR A 34 109.28 57.94 -121.62
CA THR A 34 108.12 57.14 -121.17
C THR A 34 107.32 57.85 -120.07
N ILE A 35 106.00 57.90 -120.22
CA ILE A 35 105.09 58.09 -119.09
C ILE A 35 105.01 56.74 -118.37
N MET A 36 105.64 56.62 -117.20
CA MET A 36 105.15 55.65 -116.22
C MET A 36 103.89 56.27 -115.59
N PRO A 37 102.74 55.58 -115.58
CA PRO A 37 101.52 56.14 -115.02
C PRO A 37 101.69 56.36 -113.52
N SER A 38 101.00 57.37 -112.98
CA SER A 38 100.83 57.52 -111.53
C SER A 38 100.28 56.20 -110.98
N SER A 39 101.05 55.51 -110.14
CA SER A 39 100.65 54.24 -109.57
C SER A 39 99.42 54.48 -108.68
N SER A 40 98.28 53.90 -109.09
CA SER A 40 97.07 53.96 -108.29
C SER A 40 97.35 53.32 -106.93
N PRO A 41 96.97 53.94 -105.79
CA PRO A 41 97.16 53.32 -104.50
C PRO A 41 96.41 51.98 -104.46
N VAL A 42 97.01 51.01 -103.76
CA VAL A 42 96.52 49.62 -103.64
C VAL A 42 96.26 49.24 -102.18
N ARG A 43 96.89 49.94 -101.22
CA ARG A 43 96.62 49.81 -99.78
C ARG A 43 96.47 51.19 -99.14
N ILE A 44 95.48 51.33 -98.26
CA ILE A 44 95.46 52.38 -97.22
C ILE A 44 95.81 51.73 -95.88
N GLN A 45 96.45 52.46 -94.98
CA GLN A 45 96.83 51.95 -93.66
C GLN A 45 96.75 53.05 -92.60
N ILE A 46 95.98 52.82 -91.54
CA ILE A 46 95.87 53.66 -90.35
C ILE A 46 97.10 53.45 -89.46
N THR A 47 97.59 54.54 -88.88
CA THR A 47 98.61 54.57 -87.82
C THR A 47 98.05 55.40 -86.66
N SER A 48 97.73 54.71 -85.57
CA SER A 48 97.26 55.30 -84.31
C SER A 48 98.40 55.48 -83.31
N PRO A 49 98.42 56.54 -82.49
CA PRO A 49 99.31 56.65 -81.35
C PRO A 49 98.90 55.80 -80.15
N THR A 50 97.66 55.30 -80.08
CA THR A 50 97.16 54.46 -78.96
C THR A 50 96.07 53.46 -79.38
N TYR A 51 95.89 52.41 -78.59
CA TYR A 51 94.80 51.43 -78.71
C TYR A 51 93.69 51.62 -77.66
N ILE A 52 93.94 52.47 -76.65
CA ILE A 52 93.00 52.80 -75.57
C ILE A 52 93.05 54.31 -75.33
N MET A 53 91.90 54.94 -75.13
CA MET A 53 91.77 56.32 -74.67
C MET A 53 90.61 56.45 -73.68
N SER A 54 90.55 57.55 -72.94
CA SER A 54 89.34 57.95 -72.22
C SER A 54 88.38 58.71 -73.14
N ALA A 55 87.09 58.67 -72.84
CA ALA A 55 86.07 59.49 -73.51
C ALA A 55 86.38 60.99 -73.40
N ASP A 56 87.08 61.43 -72.36
CA ASP A 56 87.51 62.83 -72.18
C ASP A 56 88.68 63.25 -73.09
N GLU A 57 89.43 62.30 -73.64
CA GLU A 57 90.61 62.57 -74.46
C GLU A 57 90.26 62.80 -75.95
N VAL A 58 91.24 63.29 -76.70
CA VAL A 58 91.15 63.54 -78.15
C VAL A 58 92.39 62.96 -78.79
N VAL A 59 92.23 62.16 -79.85
CA VAL A 59 93.33 61.43 -80.51
C VAL A 59 93.34 61.73 -82.00
N THR A 60 94.47 62.20 -82.52
CA THR A 60 94.66 62.34 -83.98
C THR A 60 95.23 61.06 -84.56
N PHE A 61 94.44 60.41 -85.41
CA PHE A 61 94.86 59.31 -86.26
C PHE A 61 95.54 59.85 -87.51
N SER A 62 96.46 59.07 -88.07
CA SER A 62 97.05 59.34 -89.38
C SER A 62 96.84 58.14 -90.28
N ALA A 63 96.70 58.34 -91.59
CA ALA A 63 96.61 57.24 -92.54
C ALA A 63 97.49 57.53 -93.76
N LYS A 64 98.05 56.47 -94.34
CA LYS A 64 98.94 56.56 -95.51
C LYS A 64 98.46 55.64 -96.62
N LEU A 65 98.63 56.11 -97.86
CA LEU A 65 98.34 55.36 -99.08
C LEU A 65 99.62 54.80 -99.66
N TYR A 66 99.59 53.55 -100.08
CA TYR A 66 100.71 52.83 -100.67
C TYR A 66 100.34 52.25 -102.03
N ASP A 67 101.27 52.31 -102.99
CA ASP A 67 101.12 51.62 -104.28
C ASP A 67 101.49 50.12 -104.22
N SER A 68 101.43 49.45 -105.38
CA SER A 68 101.82 48.05 -105.54
C SER A 68 103.30 47.74 -105.30
N VAL A 69 104.15 48.78 -105.17
CA VAL A 69 105.58 48.68 -104.84
C VAL A 69 105.84 49.15 -103.39
N ASN A 70 104.77 49.37 -102.61
CA ASN A 70 104.80 49.86 -101.23
C ASN A 70 105.50 51.23 -101.07
N SER A 71 105.42 52.10 -102.08
CA SER A 71 105.82 53.51 -102.00
C SER A 71 104.63 54.38 -101.57
N GLU A 72 104.88 55.46 -100.80
CA GLU A 72 103.82 56.37 -100.34
C GLU A 72 103.27 57.23 -101.49
N VAL A 73 101.94 57.31 -101.61
CA VAL A 73 101.23 58.04 -102.67
C VAL A 73 100.35 59.14 -102.06
N ALA A 74 100.27 60.29 -102.73
CA ALA A 74 99.38 61.37 -102.31
C ALA A 74 97.92 61.11 -102.75
N GLY A 75 96.95 61.29 -101.85
CA GLY A 75 95.53 61.18 -102.15
C GLY A 75 94.68 61.66 -100.96
N ASN A 76 93.45 62.11 -101.22
CA ASN A 76 92.55 62.57 -100.16
C ASN A 76 91.97 61.37 -99.39
N ILE A 77 92.01 61.40 -98.05
CA ILE A 77 91.50 60.33 -97.19
C ILE A 77 90.23 60.83 -96.51
N ILE A 78 89.15 60.08 -96.64
CA ILE A 78 87.88 60.34 -95.96
C ILE A 78 87.87 59.50 -94.69
N TRP A 79 87.66 60.15 -93.55
CA TRP A 79 87.55 59.50 -92.25
C TRP A 79 86.09 59.25 -91.86
N SER A 80 85.85 58.19 -91.11
CA SER A 80 84.58 57.93 -90.43
C SER A 80 84.80 57.16 -89.13
N SER A 81 83.82 57.24 -88.22
CA SER A 81 83.85 56.60 -86.90
C SER A 81 82.47 56.02 -86.58
N THR A 82 82.41 54.83 -85.98
CA THR A 82 81.11 54.19 -85.65
C THR A 82 80.37 54.86 -84.48
N ASN A 83 81.10 55.60 -83.64
CA ASN A 83 80.58 56.47 -82.59
C ASN A 83 81.59 57.61 -82.39
N GLY A 84 81.16 58.81 -81.97
CA GLY A 84 82.01 60.00 -81.94
C GLY A 84 82.16 60.68 -83.30
N THR A 85 82.90 61.79 -83.31
CA THR A 85 83.20 62.62 -84.49
C THR A 85 84.68 62.54 -84.84
N ILE A 86 85.01 62.33 -86.11
CA ILE A 86 86.38 62.46 -86.62
C ILE A 86 86.44 63.58 -87.68
N THR A 87 87.48 64.42 -87.63
CA THR A 87 87.69 65.52 -88.60
C THR A 87 88.40 65.02 -89.87
N ASP A 88 88.41 65.82 -90.94
CA ASP A 88 89.12 65.50 -92.18
C ASP A 88 90.65 65.35 -91.97
N GLU A 89 91.21 66.00 -90.95
CA GLU A 89 92.61 65.83 -90.51
C GLU A 89 92.85 64.57 -89.65
N GLY A 90 91.82 63.73 -89.44
CA GLY A 90 91.90 62.50 -88.64
C GLY A 90 91.80 62.68 -87.13
N THR A 91 91.37 63.86 -86.65
CA THR A 91 91.26 64.12 -85.19
C THR A 91 89.92 63.62 -84.64
N PHE A 92 89.98 62.64 -83.74
CA PHE A 92 88.83 61.93 -83.21
C PHE A 92 88.42 62.38 -81.81
N TYR A 93 87.12 62.62 -81.67
CA TYR A 93 86.41 62.99 -80.45
C TYR A 93 85.33 61.93 -80.16
N PRO A 94 85.52 61.01 -79.21
CA PRO A 94 84.48 60.05 -78.85
C PRO A 94 83.28 60.74 -78.19
N TRP A 95 82.10 60.15 -78.38
CA TRP A 95 80.90 60.50 -77.63
C TRP A 95 80.68 59.48 -76.51
N ASN A 96 80.59 58.19 -76.86
CA ASN A 96 80.34 57.13 -75.90
C ASN A 96 81.60 56.33 -75.55
N SER A 97 81.64 55.74 -74.37
CA SER A 97 82.59 54.67 -74.02
C SER A 97 82.20 53.35 -74.68
N GLY A 98 83.19 52.54 -75.07
CA GLY A 98 83.02 51.26 -75.75
C GLY A 98 84.16 50.99 -76.73
N VAL A 99 84.05 49.92 -77.53
CA VAL A 99 84.95 49.71 -78.67
C VAL A 99 84.39 50.47 -79.87
N ILE A 100 85.19 51.39 -80.42
CA ILE A 100 84.83 52.23 -81.57
C ILE A 100 85.73 51.86 -82.74
N THR A 101 85.14 51.72 -83.93
CA THR A 101 85.88 51.50 -85.18
C THR A 101 86.09 52.84 -85.85
N ILE A 102 87.36 53.21 -86.04
CA ILE A 102 87.80 54.31 -86.88
C ILE A 102 88.12 53.72 -88.26
N GLN A 103 87.51 54.26 -89.30
CA GLN A 103 87.66 53.80 -90.68
C GLN A 103 88.28 54.91 -91.52
N ALA A 104 89.30 54.56 -92.30
CA ALA A 104 89.95 55.45 -93.26
C ALA A 104 89.68 54.94 -94.67
N ARG A 105 89.14 55.79 -95.55
CA ARG A 105 88.75 55.40 -96.91
C ARG A 105 89.34 56.30 -97.98
N HIS A 106 89.86 55.68 -99.04
CA HIS A 106 90.28 56.36 -100.27
C HIS A 106 89.74 55.62 -101.50
N THR A 107 88.75 56.20 -102.16
CA THR A 107 87.99 55.59 -103.28
C THR A 107 87.34 54.25 -102.90
N ASN A 108 87.95 53.12 -103.28
CA ASN A 108 87.53 51.76 -102.94
C ASN A 108 88.46 51.07 -101.92
N LEU A 109 89.55 51.73 -101.50
CA LEU A 109 90.41 51.25 -100.42
C LEU A 109 89.83 51.67 -99.08
N THR A 110 89.81 50.75 -98.12
CA THR A 110 89.36 50.97 -96.75
C THR A 110 90.32 50.25 -95.80
N ASP A 111 90.64 50.87 -94.67
CA ASP A 111 91.28 50.24 -93.52
C ASP A 111 90.53 50.63 -92.24
N GLU A 112 90.58 49.76 -91.22
CA GLU A 112 89.75 49.85 -90.02
C GLU A 112 90.57 49.58 -88.75
N PHE A 113 90.44 50.49 -87.78
CA PHE A 113 91.15 50.44 -86.51
C PHE A 113 90.14 50.50 -85.36
N ASN A 114 90.12 49.45 -84.53
CA ASN A 114 89.32 49.43 -83.31
C ASN A 114 90.08 50.05 -82.14
N ILE A 115 89.57 51.15 -81.60
CA ILE A 115 90.06 51.79 -80.37
C ILE A 115 89.08 51.51 -79.22
N THR A 116 89.60 51.18 -78.03
CA THR A 116 88.78 51.06 -76.82
C THR A 116 88.71 52.41 -76.11
N VAL A 117 87.51 52.95 -76.00
CA VAL A 117 87.23 54.18 -75.25
C VAL A 117 86.68 53.80 -73.88
N ASN A 118 87.46 54.04 -72.83
CA ASN A 118 86.98 53.94 -71.45
C ASN A 118 86.14 55.18 -71.09
N PRO A 119 85.24 55.13 -70.11
CA PRO A 119 84.57 56.32 -69.58
C PRO A 119 85.55 57.44 -69.17
N GLY A 120 85.04 58.66 -69.16
CA GLY A 120 85.72 59.85 -68.65
C GLY A 120 85.90 59.87 -67.13
N ILE A 121 86.39 60.99 -66.62
CA ILE A 121 86.43 61.26 -65.18
C ILE A 121 85.01 61.64 -64.74
N GLY A 122 84.43 60.83 -63.85
CA GLY A 122 83.09 61.06 -63.31
C GLY A 122 82.90 62.47 -62.74
N GLN A 123 81.85 63.16 -63.19
CA GLN A 123 81.46 64.51 -62.78
C GLN A 123 80.18 64.53 -61.94
N SER A 124 79.32 63.51 -62.09
CA SER A 124 78.14 63.29 -61.26
C SER A 124 78.00 61.82 -60.89
N LEU A 125 77.03 61.53 -60.02
CA LEU A 125 76.70 60.21 -59.52
C LEU A 125 75.26 59.87 -59.89
N GLU A 126 74.97 58.60 -60.12
CA GLU A 126 73.64 58.07 -60.42
C GLU A 126 73.38 56.83 -59.55
N ILE A 127 72.16 56.68 -59.03
CA ILE A 127 71.72 55.50 -58.28
C ILE A 127 71.04 54.53 -59.26
N SER A 128 71.50 53.28 -59.32
CA SER A 128 71.07 52.32 -60.34
C SER A 128 69.85 51.45 -59.94
N ILE A 129 69.36 51.59 -58.71
CA ILE A 129 68.18 50.87 -58.19
C ILE A 129 66.94 51.77 -58.18
N ALA A 130 65.79 51.23 -58.62
CA ALA A 130 64.53 51.97 -58.77
C ALA A 130 63.40 51.44 -57.85
N THR A 131 63.37 50.13 -57.58
CA THR A 131 62.44 49.47 -56.65
C THR A 131 63.20 48.50 -55.75
N GLY A 132 62.60 48.17 -54.61
CA GLY A 132 63.12 47.15 -53.68
C GLY A 132 62.03 46.20 -53.18
N GLN A 133 62.45 45.14 -52.48
CA GLN A 133 61.55 44.18 -51.86
C GLN A 133 61.76 44.10 -50.34
N VAL A 134 60.64 44.09 -49.60
CA VAL A 134 60.60 44.00 -48.13
C VAL A 134 61.21 42.69 -47.62
N LEU A 135 61.98 42.79 -46.54
CA LEU A 135 62.72 41.68 -45.89
C LEU A 135 63.63 40.86 -46.84
N GLN A 136 64.01 41.40 -48.00
CA GLN A 136 64.91 40.77 -48.97
C GLN A 136 66.18 41.57 -49.22
N ASN A 137 67.16 40.94 -49.89
CA ASN A 137 68.49 41.51 -50.13
C ASN A 137 68.50 42.45 -51.34
N ASN A 138 68.37 43.76 -51.11
CA ASN A 138 68.44 44.79 -52.14
C ASN A 138 69.89 45.32 -52.23
N ILE A 139 70.61 45.05 -53.31
CA ILE A 139 72.00 45.51 -53.46
C ILE A 139 72.01 46.96 -53.96
N LEU A 140 72.44 47.89 -53.12
CA LEU A 140 72.59 49.29 -53.51
C LEU A 140 73.80 49.42 -54.45
N THR A 141 73.62 50.09 -55.59
CA THR A 141 74.64 50.24 -56.64
C THR A 141 74.56 51.64 -57.26
N ALA A 142 75.72 52.20 -57.61
CA ALA A 142 75.83 53.54 -58.18
C ALA A 142 76.84 53.62 -59.33
N ASN A 143 76.54 54.48 -60.29
CA ASN A 143 77.42 54.81 -61.42
C ASN A 143 78.01 56.21 -61.24
N LEU A 144 79.30 56.37 -61.49
CA LEU A 144 79.89 57.67 -61.83
C LEU A 144 79.59 57.98 -63.29
N ILE A 145 79.02 59.15 -63.56
CA ILE A 145 78.68 59.60 -64.91
C ILE A 145 79.74 60.62 -65.36
N ASP A 146 80.36 60.39 -66.51
CA ASP A 146 81.35 61.32 -67.08
C ASP A 146 80.73 62.57 -67.73
N ALA A 147 81.57 63.49 -68.21
CA ALA A 147 81.14 64.74 -68.85
C ALA A 147 80.35 64.57 -70.17
N ARG A 148 80.25 63.34 -70.71
CA ARG A 148 79.47 62.97 -71.92
C ARG A 148 78.25 62.09 -71.60
N GLY A 149 78.05 61.70 -70.35
CA GLY A 149 76.94 60.84 -69.93
C GLY A 149 77.27 59.34 -69.86
N ASN A 150 78.54 58.94 -69.94
CA ASN A 150 78.90 57.52 -69.86
C ASN A 150 78.93 57.03 -68.40
N PRO A 151 78.23 55.94 -68.06
CA PRO A 151 78.25 55.36 -66.73
C PRO A 151 79.49 54.50 -66.49
N ASN A 152 80.09 54.64 -65.32
CA ASN A 152 81.20 53.84 -64.80
C ASN A 152 80.88 53.39 -63.37
N PRO A 153 80.56 52.11 -63.12
CA PRO A 153 80.17 51.63 -61.79
C PRO A 153 81.22 51.95 -60.71
N THR A 154 80.78 52.35 -59.51
CA THR A 154 81.67 52.68 -58.40
C THR A 154 81.37 51.88 -57.13
N ASP A 155 82.43 51.32 -56.54
CA ASP A 155 82.42 50.65 -55.23
C ASP A 155 82.89 51.57 -54.09
N GLN A 156 82.97 52.88 -54.33
CA GLN A 156 83.46 53.86 -53.35
C GLN A 156 82.36 54.77 -52.77
N ALA A 157 81.14 54.75 -53.34
CA ALA A 157 80.04 55.61 -52.90
C ALA A 157 79.60 55.31 -51.45
N ALA A 158 79.43 56.35 -50.64
CA ALA A 158 78.85 56.27 -49.31
C ALA A 158 77.33 56.41 -49.40
N TRP A 159 76.59 55.50 -48.77
CA TRP A 159 75.14 55.43 -48.81
C TRP A 159 74.52 55.95 -47.53
N SER A 160 73.40 56.65 -47.70
CA SER A 160 72.47 57.01 -46.65
C SER A 160 71.03 56.71 -47.07
N ILE A 161 70.19 56.34 -46.11
CA ILE A 161 68.78 55.99 -46.29
C ILE A 161 67.99 56.89 -45.35
N ASP A 162 67.07 57.69 -45.88
CA ASP A 162 66.30 58.72 -45.16
C ASP A 162 67.15 59.69 -44.33
N GLY A 163 68.42 59.86 -44.72
CA GLY A 163 69.41 60.72 -44.09
C GLY A 163 70.38 60.01 -43.13
N GLU A 164 70.10 58.78 -42.69
CA GLU A 164 71.02 58.00 -41.84
C GLU A 164 72.08 57.25 -42.68
N TYR A 165 73.33 57.21 -42.22
CA TYR A 165 74.42 56.52 -42.92
C TYR A 165 74.27 55.00 -42.83
N PHE A 166 74.26 54.33 -43.98
CA PHE A 166 74.03 52.88 -44.09
C PHE A 166 75.29 52.08 -44.39
N GLY A 167 76.20 52.59 -45.23
CA GLY A 167 77.42 51.86 -45.61
C GLY A 167 78.20 52.50 -46.76
N GLN A 168 79.19 51.77 -47.28
CA GLN A 168 80.00 52.20 -48.43
C GLN A 168 80.10 51.08 -49.47
N GLY A 169 80.22 51.46 -50.75
CA GLY A 169 80.38 50.57 -51.89
C GLY A 169 79.06 50.03 -52.38
N ASN A 170 78.91 48.70 -52.41
CA ASN A 170 77.67 48.04 -52.82
C ASN A 170 77.04 47.28 -51.64
N PRO A 171 76.53 47.97 -50.61
CA PRO A 171 75.96 47.32 -49.43
C PRO A 171 74.62 46.64 -49.73
N VAL A 172 74.31 45.58 -49.00
CA VAL A 172 73.02 44.89 -49.06
C VAL A 172 72.07 45.52 -48.06
N TRP A 173 70.98 46.10 -48.57
CA TRP A 173 69.89 46.70 -47.79
C TRP A 173 68.71 45.74 -47.66
N ILE A 174 68.23 45.58 -46.43
CA ILE A 174 67.05 44.78 -46.09
C ILE A 174 66.03 45.72 -45.42
N PRO A 175 65.08 46.29 -46.17
CA PRO A 175 64.02 47.11 -45.59
C PRO A 175 63.07 46.27 -44.72
N LEU A 176 62.64 46.84 -43.60
CA LEU A 176 61.80 46.18 -42.60
C LEU A 176 60.29 46.39 -42.81
N ASP A 177 59.91 47.25 -43.75
CA ASP A 177 58.51 47.53 -44.10
C ASP A 177 58.40 47.89 -45.59
N ILE A 178 57.18 47.91 -46.12
CA ILE A 178 56.86 48.43 -47.45
C ILE A 178 56.69 49.95 -47.40
N GLY A 179 56.98 50.64 -48.51
CA GLY A 179 56.81 52.08 -48.61
C GLY A 179 57.88 52.80 -49.44
N SER A 180 57.94 54.11 -49.27
CA SER A 180 58.81 54.98 -50.07
C SER A 180 60.01 55.45 -49.26
N TYR A 181 61.22 55.09 -49.69
CA TYR A 181 62.49 55.37 -49.01
C TYR A 181 63.38 56.29 -49.85
N GLN A 182 64.06 57.24 -49.21
CA GLN A 182 64.98 58.16 -49.87
C GLN A 182 66.43 57.64 -49.78
N LEU A 183 66.91 57.03 -50.86
CA LEU A 183 68.32 56.65 -51.00
C LEU A 183 69.15 57.87 -51.42
N THR A 184 70.22 58.15 -50.70
CA THR A 184 71.19 59.21 -51.05
C THR A 184 72.61 58.64 -51.05
N ALA A 185 73.24 58.66 -52.22
CA ALA A 185 74.61 58.23 -52.44
C ALA A 185 75.54 59.46 -52.57
N ARG A 186 76.72 59.41 -51.94
CA ARG A 186 77.71 60.49 -51.92
C ARG A 186 79.10 59.98 -52.25
N LEU A 187 79.86 60.71 -53.09
CA LEU A 187 81.26 60.42 -53.40
C LEU A 187 82.06 61.71 -53.61
N TYR A 188 83.03 61.96 -52.73
CA TYR A 188 83.79 63.22 -52.63
C TYR A 188 82.91 64.48 -52.45
N GLN A 189 82.54 65.15 -53.55
CA GLN A 189 81.64 66.32 -53.59
C GLN A 189 80.41 66.07 -54.47
N MET A 190 80.28 64.88 -55.06
CA MET A 190 79.10 64.46 -55.81
C MET A 190 78.08 63.85 -54.86
N GLU A 191 76.82 64.17 -55.07
CA GLU A 191 75.67 63.65 -54.33
C GLU A 191 74.53 63.35 -55.30
N ALA A 192 73.87 62.22 -55.11
CA ALA A 192 72.73 61.79 -55.89
C ALA A 192 71.66 61.23 -54.93
N THR A 193 70.42 61.64 -55.12
CA THR A 193 69.27 61.21 -54.31
C THR A 193 68.20 60.63 -55.22
N SER A 194 67.68 59.47 -54.86
CA SER A 194 66.60 58.77 -55.55
C SER A 194 65.57 58.27 -54.54
N THR A 195 64.29 58.34 -54.89
CA THR A 195 63.22 57.76 -54.10
C THR A 195 62.93 56.36 -54.65
N VAL A 196 63.07 55.34 -53.79
CA VAL A 196 62.85 53.93 -54.14
C VAL A 196 61.60 53.44 -53.43
N GLU A 197 60.72 52.80 -54.18
CA GLU A 197 59.54 52.12 -53.64
C GLU A 197 59.89 50.67 -53.26
N VAL A 198 59.70 50.33 -52.00
CA VAL A 198 59.81 48.98 -51.46
C VAL A 198 58.42 48.36 -51.45
N VAL A 199 58.27 47.27 -52.21
CA VAL A 199 57.03 46.50 -52.33
C VAL A 199 57.15 45.14 -51.63
N ALA A 200 56.04 44.43 -51.54
CA ALA A 200 56.01 43.04 -51.08
C ALA A 200 56.90 42.11 -51.93
N GLY A 201 57.23 40.94 -51.39
CA GLY A 201 57.96 39.89 -52.10
C GLY A 201 57.18 39.23 -53.25
N SER A 202 57.57 38.02 -53.63
CA SER A 202 56.78 37.22 -54.58
C SER A 202 55.44 36.75 -53.95
N PRO A 203 54.35 36.67 -54.74
CA PRO A 203 53.09 36.05 -54.31
C PRO A 203 53.28 34.69 -53.62
N TYR A 204 52.60 34.47 -52.48
CA TYR A 204 52.73 33.26 -51.67
C TYR A 204 51.38 32.58 -51.34
N GLU A 205 50.44 33.30 -50.74
CA GLU A 205 49.16 32.75 -50.25
C GLU A 205 48.00 33.75 -50.39
N PHE A 206 46.77 33.25 -50.56
CA PHE A 206 45.54 34.04 -50.47
C PHE A 206 44.88 33.86 -49.10
N ILE A 207 44.67 34.94 -48.36
CA ILE A 207 44.06 34.92 -47.03
C ILE A 207 42.62 35.45 -47.10
N PHE A 208 41.67 34.61 -46.67
CA PHE A 208 40.25 34.97 -46.53
C PHE A 208 39.95 35.67 -45.20
N ALA A 209 38.84 36.41 -45.15
CA ALA A 209 38.27 36.87 -43.89
C ALA A 209 37.68 35.69 -43.08
N ASN A 210 37.66 35.83 -41.75
CA ASN A 210 36.97 34.88 -40.87
C ASN A 210 35.45 35.11 -40.89
N ASP A 211 34.68 34.07 -40.52
CA ASP A 211 33.22 34.13 -40.31
C ASP A 211 32.38 34.70 -41.48
N ILE A 212 32.75 34.34 -42.72
CA ILE A 212 32.04 34.77 -43.93
C ILE A 212 30.60 34.21 -43.91
N LEU A 213 29.62 35.07 -43.67
CA LEU A 213 28.20 34.73 -43.53
C LEU A 213 27.39 35.17 -44.76
N VAL A 214 26.59 34.27 -45.33
CA VAL A 214 25.69 34.56 -46.47
C VAL A 214 24.35 33.81 -46.32
N ARG A 215 23.28 34.34 -46.94
CA ARG A 215 21.98 33.66 -47.01
C ARG A 215 21.88 32.77 -48.25
N SER A 216 21.21 31.64 -48.13
CA SER A 216 20.72 30.81 -49.25
C SER A 216 20.09 31.68 -50.34
N GLY A 217 20.41 31.41 -51.61
CA GLY A 217 19.94 32.14 -52.78
C GLY A 217 20.52 33.55 -52.98
N SER A 218 21.35 34.05 -52.07
CA SER A 218 21.95 35.39 -52.17
C SER A 218 23.38 35.35 -52.73
N PRO A 219 23.77 36.31 -53.59
CA PRO A 219 25.16 36.45 -54.04
C PRO A 219 26.03 37.17 -53.00
N LEU A 220 27.32 36.80 -52.93
CA LEU A 220 28.35 37.48 -52.15
C LEU A 220 29.64 37.55 -52.97
N GLN A 221 30.26 38.74 -53.06
CA GLN A 221 31.61 38.87 -53.62
C GLN A 221 32.65 38.55 -52.53
N LEU A 222 33.64 37.71 -52.87
CA LEU A 222 34.74 37.33 -51.99
C LEU A 222 36.00 38.09 -52.38
N GLU A 223 36.63 38.75 -51.41
CA GLU A 223 37.82 39.60 -51.60
C GLU A 223 38.97 39.11 -50.70
N PRO A 224 39.71 38.06 -51.12
CA PRO A 224 40.85 37.53 -50.38
C PRO A 224 42.09 38.42 -50.57
N ASN A 225 42.85 38.61 -49.51
CA ASN A 225 44.12 39.34 -49.56
C ASN A 225 45.22 38.44 -50.10
N LEU A 226 45.94 38.86 -51.13
CA LEU A 226 47.16 38.18 -51.59
C LEU A 226 48.34 38.66 -50.75
N VAL A 227 49.12 37.75 -50.17
CA VAL A 227 50.32 38.09 -49.38
C VAL A 227 51.59 37.45 -49.94
N ASP A 228 52.74 38.04 -49.59
CA ASP A 228 54.05 37.40 -49.75
C ASP A 228 54.36 36.42 -48.59
N VAL A 229 55.51 35.74 -48.67
CA VAL A 229 55.95 34.76 -47.66
C VAL A 229 56.21 35.35 -46.26
N ASN A 230 56.24 36.68 -46.14
CA ASN A 230 56.41 37.41 -44.89
C ASN A 230 55.09 38.00 -44.36
N GLY A 231 53.98 37.87 -45.11
CA GLY A 231 52.66 38.38 -44.74
C GLY A 231 52.33 39.80 -45.24
N TYR A 232 53.15 40.42 -46.09
CA TYR A 232 52.83 41.74 -46.65
C TYR A 232 51.83 41.61 -47.79
N SER A 233 50.74 42.38 -47.72
CA SER A 233 49.66 42.38 -48.70
C SER A 233 50.09 43.03 -50.02
N MET A 234 49.55 42.52 -51.14
CA MET A 234 49.81 43.01 -52.49
C MET A 234 48.56 42.91 -53.39
N ASP A 235 48.58 43.52 -54.57
CA ASP A 235 47.48 43.45 -55.53
C ASP A 235 47.26 42.00 -56.02
N THR A 236 46.03 41.50 -55.87
CA THR A 236 45.64 40.11 -56.18
C THR A 236 45.85 39.70 -57.65
N THR A 237 46.04 40.66 -58.57
CA THR A 237 46.38 40.42 -59.97
C THR A 237 47.82 39.95 -60.17
N LEU A 238 48.73 40.18 -59.20
CA LEU A 238 50.14 39.80 -59.28
C LEU A 238 50.38 38.28 -59.25
N ALA A 239 49.44 37.51 -58.69
CA ALA A 239 49.46 36.04 -58.80
C ALA A 239 48.94 35.51 -60.16
N GLY A 240 48.37 36.38 -61.01
CA GLY A 240 47.81 36.01 -62.31
C GLY A 240 46.34 35.58 -62.25
N SER A 241 45.92 34.78 -63.25
CA SER A 241 44.52 34.38 -63.43
C SER A 241 44.00 33.49 -62.29
N GLN A 242 43.02 34.01 -61.55
CA GLN A 242 42.39 33.31 -60.43
C GLN A 242 41.38 32.25 -60.90
N LEU A 243 41.52 31.05 -60.35
CA LEU A 243 40.61 29.92 -60.48
C LEU A 243 39.97 29.67 -59.12
N TRP A 244 38.64 29.66 -59.10
CA TRP A 244 37.82 29.57 -57.91
C TRP A 244 37.12 28.21 -57.84
N PHE A 245 37.11 27.62 -56.65
CA PHE A 245 36.43 26.37 -56.34
C PHE A 245 35.64 26.52 -55.04
N VAL A 246 34.47 25.87 -54.94
CA VAL A 246 33.65 25.85 -53.73
C VAL A 246 32.95 24.51 -53.59
N GLU A 247 32.84 24.02 -52.36
CA GLU A 247 32.29 22.70 -52.02
C GLU A 247 30.77 22.58 -52.27
N ASN A 248 30.03 23.68 -52.07
CA ASN A 248 28.60 23.77 -52.36
C ASN A 248 28.25 25.18 -52.85
N GLY A 249 27.28 25.29 -53.76
CA GLY A 249 26.96 26.54 -54.46
C GLY A 249 27.64 26.62 -55.81
N SER A 250 27.76 27.84 -56.33
CA SER A 250 28.55 28.11 -57.53
C SER A 250 29.33 29.41 -57.35
N ILE A 251 30.49 29.52 -57.99
CA ILE A 251 31.35 30.70 -57.91
C ILE A 251 31.86 31.05 -59.30
N ASN A 252 31.92 32.35 -59.62
CA ASN A 252 32.43 32.83 -60.90
C ASN A 252 33.93 33.19 -60.82
N ASN A 253 34.56 33.42 -61.97
CA ASN A 253 35.98 33.80 -62.06
C ASN A 253 36.33 35.18 -61.47
N THR A 254 35.36 35.95 -60.97
CA THR A 254 35.55 37.25 -60.31
C THR A 254 35.12 37.21 -58.84
N GLY A 255 35.14 36.04 -58.20
CA GLY A 255 34.89 35.88 -56.76
C GLY A 255 33.43 36.00 -56.31
N TYR A 256 32.45 36.11 -57.21
CA TYR A 256 31.04 36.10 -56.81
C TYR A 256 30.57 34.67 -56.54
N TYR A 257 30.35 34.38 -55.27
CA TYR A 257 29.73 33.18 -54.75
C TYR A 257 28.20 33.31 -54.77
N TYR A 258 27.52 32.25 -55.18
CA TYR A 258 26.07 32.09 -55.13
C TYR A 258 25.75 30.89 -54.22
N ALA A 259 25.20 31.17 -53.05
CA ALA A 259 24.92 30.17 -52.03
C ALA A 259 23.69 29.31 -52.37
N SER A 260 23.81 27.99 -52.29
CA SER A 260 22.68 27.05 -52.42
C SER A 260 22.26 26.43 -51.07
N ASN A 261 22.99 25.44 -50.57
CA ASN A 261 22.57 24.72 -49.37
C ASN A 261 23.03 25.45 -48.10
N PRO A 262 22.20 25.56 -47.06
CA PRO A 262 22.64 25.94 -45.72
C PRO A 262 23.71 24.96 -45.21
N GLY A 263 24.73 25.47 -44.51
CA GLY A 263 25.87 24.69 -44.06
C GLY A 263 27.13 25.53 -43.81
N VAL A 264 28.27 24.86 -43.68
CA VAL A 264 29.60 25.49 -43.71
C VAL A 264 30.37 24.80 -44.83
N TRP A 265 30.85 25.58 -45.79
CA TRP A 265 31.45 25.08 -47.03
C TRP A 265 32.84 25.64 -47.22
N ASN A 266 33.76 24.81 -47.71
CA ASN A 266 35.10 25.25 -48.07
C ASN A 266 35.07 25.99 -49.42
N VAL A 267 35.73 27.15 -49.47
CA VAL A 267 36.02 27.90 -50.71
C VAL A 267 37.54 27.98 -50.88
N THR A 268 38.02 27.72 -52.09
CA THR A 268 39.44 27.77 -52.44
C THR A 268 39.64 28.67 -53.65
N VAL A 269 40.61 29.57 -53.57
CA VAL A 269 41.11 30.34 -54.72
C VAL A 269 42.54 29.91 -55.03
N SER A 270 42.88 29.85 -56.31
CA SER A 270 44.20 29.44 -56.78
C SER A 270 44.62 30.23 -58.02
N ALA A 271 45.89 30.60 -58.10
CA ALA A 271 46.47 31.31 -59.24
C ALA A 271 47.90 30.78 -59.45
N GLY A 272 48.04 29.88 -60.43
CA GLY A 272 49.30 29.16 -60.66
C GLY A 272 49.70 28.32 -59.43
N PRO A 273 50.89 28.56 -58.83
CA PRO A 273 51.33 27.84 -57.63
C PRO A 273 50.77 28.41 -56.31
N VAL A 274 50.15 29.59 -56.33
CA VAL A 274 49.58 30.25 -55.15
C VAL A 274 48.16 29.75 -54.94
N SER A 275 47.80 29.42 -53.69
CA SER A 275 46.44 29.04 -53.32
C SER A 275 46.09 29.57 -51.93
N GLY A 276 44.80 29.59 -51.62
CA GLY A 276 44.29 29.83 -50.27
C GLY A 276 42.88 29.26 -50.11
N THR A 277 42.52 28.90 -48.89
CA THR A 277 41.22 28.29 -48.56
C THR A 277 40.59 29.01 -47.37
N GLY A 278 39.28 29.25 -47.45
CA GLY A 278 38.46 29.79 -46.37
C GLY A 278 37.15 29.02 -46.21
N THR A 279 36.36 29.37 -45.20
CA THR A 279 35.05 28.76 -44.93
C THR A 279 33.93 29.78 -45.04
N ILE A 280 32.84 29.39 -45.70
CA ILE A 280 31.63 30.21 -45.85
C ILE A 280 30.50 29.52 -45.08
N ARG A 281 29.87 30.24 -44.13
CA ARG A 281 28.65 29.81 -43.45
C ARG A 281 27.43 30.29 -44.22
N VAL A 282 26.72 29.37 -44.85
CA VAL A 282 25.42 29.64 -45.47
C VAL A 282 24.32 29.39 -44.45
N VAL A 283 23.50 30.41 -44.19
CA VAL A 283 22.26 30.27 -43.42
C VAL A 283 21.05 30.15 -44.34
N PRO A 284 19.94 29.50 -43.91
CA PRO A 284 18.70 29.48 -44.67
C PRO A 284 18.21 30.88 -45.05
N ALA A 285 17.44 30.97 -46.14
CA ALA A 285 16.74 32.19 -46.51
C ALA A 285 15.54 32.44 -45.57
N ASP A 286 14.60 33.31 -45.97
CA ASP A 286 13.44 33.63 -45.14
C ASP A 286 12.60 32.36 -44.85
N ALA A 287 12.25 32.18 -43.57
CA ALA A 287 11.76 30.91 -43.04
C ALA A 287 10.39 30.53 -43.61
N THR A 288 10.22 29.26 -43.99
CA THR A 288 8.92 28.69 -44.38
C THR A 288 8.43 27.64 -43.38
N ALA A 289 9.34 26.95 -42.69
CA ALA A 289 9.03 26.08 -41.56
C ALA A 289 10.20 26.01 -40.56
N SER A 290 9.89 25.60 -39.34
CA SER A 290 10.87 25.25 -38.30
C SER A 290 10.51 23.86 -37.75
N SER A 291 11.51 23.02 -37.47
CA SER A 291 11.34 21.69 -36.91
C SER A 291 12.27 21.43 -35.73
N LEU A 292 11.71 20.86 -34.66
CA LEU A 292 12.43 20.41 -33.48
C LEU A 292 12.82 18.92 -33.62
N ALA A 293 14.03 18.57 -33.19
CA ALA A 293 14.51 17.20 -33.05
C ALA A 293 15.23 17.02 -31.70
N ILE A 294 15.27 15.79 -31.19
CA ILE A 294 16.04 15.41 -30.02
C ILE A 294 17.27 14.62 -30.49
N ILE A 295 18.41 14.80 -29.83
CA ILE A 295 19.66 14.07 -30.10
C ILE A 295 20.18 13.46 -28.79
N PRO A 296 20.43 12.13 -28.73
CA PRO A 296 20.03 11.12 -29.73
C PRO A 296 18.51 11.08 -29.98
N ASN A 297 18.13 10.54 -31.15
CA ASN A 297 16.73 10.28 -31.50
C ASN A 297 16.42 8.82 -31.15
N ASP A 298 16.04 8.60 -29.89
CA ASP A 298 15.66 7.30 -29.36
C ASP A 298 14.14 7.13 -29.29
N ASP A 299 13.66 5.89 -29.23
CA ASP A 299 12.23 5.56 -29.09
C ASP A 299 11.68 5.84 -27.68
N VAL A 300 12.57 5.86 -26.67
CA VAL A 300 12.28 6.05 -25.23
C VAL A 300 13.40 6.92 -24.63
N TYR A 301 13.03 7.79 -23.70
CA TYR A 301 13.94 8.67 -22.95
C TYR A 301 13.79 8.39 -21.45
N TYR A 302 14.83 8.57 -20.64
CA TYR A 302 14.81 8.25 -19.20
C TYR A 302 14.82 9.50 -18.33
N ALA A 303 13.99 9.52 -17.27
CA ALA A 303 13.94 10.63 -16.33
C ALA A 303 15.30 10.83 -15.61
N GLY A 304 15.76 12.07 -15.56
CA GLY A 304 17.06 12.46 -14.98
C GLY A 304 18.25 12.46 -15.95
N GLU A 305 18.15 11.87 -17.13
CA GLU A 305 19.18 11.98 -18.18
C GLU A 305 19.11 13.32 -18.93
N MET A 306 20.11 13.64 -19.76
CA MET A 306 20.20 14.92 -20.47
C MET A 306 20.33 14.73 -21.98
N TYR A 307 19.36 15.22 -22.73
CA TYR A 307 19.25 15.09 -24.19
C TYR A 307 19.37 16.46 -24.87
N GLU A 308 19.94 16.52 -26.08
CA GLU A 308 20.10 17.78 -26.81
C GLU A 308 18.86 18.10 -27.66
N LEU A 309 18.41 19.36 -27.62
CA LEU A 309 17.31 19.85 -28.45
C LEU A 309 17.85 20.62 -29.67
N ALA A 310 17.94 19.92 -30.81
CA ALA A 310 18.35 20.50 -32.07
C ALA A 310 17.16 21.14 -32.80
N SER A 311 17.36 22.36 -33.31
CA SER A 311 16.33 23.09 -34.08
C SER A 311 16.81 23.30 -35.51
N PHE A 312 15.95 22.99 -36.48
CA PHE A 312 16.24 23.11 -37.91
C PHE A 312 15.23 24.06 -38.55
N ARG A 313 15.72 25.05 -39.30
CA ARG A 313 14.90 25.98 -40.09
C ARG A 313 14.96 25.60 -41.55
N THR A 314 13.81 25.46 -42.20
CA THR A 314 13.68 25.15 -43.63
C THR A 314 13.29 26.40 -44.41
N ASP A 315 14.05 26.70 -45.46
CA ASP A 315 13.78 27.81 -46.37
C ASP A 315 12.69 27.49 -47.42
N ASN A 316 12.32 28.49 -48.21
CA ASN A 316 11.31 28.37 -49.27
C ASN A 316 11.76 27.53 -50.48
N LEU A 317 13.02 27.08 -50.53
CA LEU A 317 13.54 26.12 -51.52
C LEU A 317 13.51 24.68 -51.00
N GLY A 318 13.14 24.48 -49.72
CA GLY A 318 13.06 23.17 -49.07
C GLY A 318 14.37 22.71 -48.43
N PHE A 319 15.36 23.60 -48.26
CA PHE A 319 16.62 23.26 -47.60
C PHE A 319 16.60 23.62 -46.12
N SER A 320 16.97 22.64 -45.29
CA SER A 320 17.04 22.79 -43.83
C SER A 320 18.47 23.12 -43.37
N GLY A 321 18.59 24.00 -42.38
CA GLY A 321 19.84 24.29 -41.68
C GLY A 321 19.64 24.36 -40.17
N LEU A 322 20.63 23.92 -39.39
CA LEU A 322 20.58 23.97 -37.93
C LEU A 322 20.68 25.42 -37.42
N ILE A 323 19.82 25.75 -36.46
CA ILE A 323 19.75 27.05 -35.79
C ILE A 323 19.85 26.89 -34.27
N THR A 324 20.27 27.95 -33.58
CA THR A 324 20.25 28.07 -32.11
C THR A 324 19.21 29.13 -31.73
N PRO A 325 17.96 28.76 -31.41
CA PRO A 325 17.06 29.64 -30.69
C PRO A 325 17.59 29.88 -29.25
N PRO A 326 17.25 31.01 -28.61
CA PRO A 326 17.51 31.18 -27.18
C PRO A 326 16.65 30.21 -26.37
N ILE A 327 17.13 29.79 -25.19
CA ILE A 327 16.41 28.85 -24.31
C ILE A 327 14.97 29.28 -23.98
N THR A 328 14.68 30.58 -23.96
CA THR A 328 13.34 31.16 -23.75
C THR A 328 12.29 30.76 -24.77
N ASN A 329 12.71 30.28 -25.94
CA ASN A 329 11.81 29.87 -27.02
C ASN A 329 11.43 28.38 -26.94
N PHE A 330 11.99 27.64 -26.00
CA PHE A 330 11.66 26.25 -25.73
C PHE A 330 10.73 26.14 -24.52
N THR A 331 9.77 25.23 -24.60
CA THR A 331 8.81 24.90 -23.55
C THR A 331 8.66 23.39 -23.45
N VAL A 332 8.50 22.89 -22.23
CA VAL A 332 8.42 21.45 -21.92
C VAL A 332 7.27 21.18 -20.96
N SER A 333 6.57 20.07 -21.12
CA SER A 333 5.54 19.63 -20.15
C SER A 333 6.14 19.16 -18.83
N SER A 334 7.38 18.68 -18.86
CA SER A 334 8.12 18.17 -17.71
C SER A 334 9.62 18.30 -17.90
N GLY A 335 10.34 18.35 -16.78
CA GLY A 335 11.79 18.46 -16.76
C GLY A 335 12.31 19.88 -16.65
N THR A 336 13.63 20.00 -16.73
CA THR A 336 14.34 21.28 -16.81
C THR A 336 14.94 21.46 -18.21
N LEU A 337 15.15 22.72 -18.58
CA LEU A 337 15.91 23.12 -19.75
C LEU A 337 17.21 23.78 -19.27
N SER A 338 18.32 23.51 -19.96
CA SER A 338 19.60 24.19 -19.77
C SER A 338 20.20 24.60 -21.12
N GLN A 339 21.22 25.47 -21.12
CA GLN A 339 21.89 25.90 -22.34
C GLN A 339 23.39 26.00 -22.10
N GLU A 340 24.17 25.28 -22.90
CA GLU A 340 25.64 25.26 -22.82
C GLU A 340 26.23 25.39 -24.23
N ASN A 341 27.27 26.22 -24.42
CA ASN A 341 27.98 26.40 -25.69
C ASN A 341 27.10 26.67 -26.92
N GLY A 342 25.93 27.30 -26.74
CA GLY A 342 24.97 27.56 -27.83
C GLY A 342 24.11 26.36 -28.24
N ARG A 343 23.99 25.33 -27.41
CA ARG A 343 23.06 24.20 -27.57
C ARG A 343 22.13 24.13 -26.37
N VAL A 344 20.87 23.80 -26.60
CA VAL A 344 19.85 23.67 -25.55
C VAL A 344 19.71 22.20 -25.20
N TYR A 345 19.63 21.90 -23.91
CA TYR A 345 19.48 20.55 -23.38
C TYR A 345 18.20 20.44 -22.56
N TRP A 346 17.61 19.25 -22.56
CA TRP A 346 16.41 18.89 -21.81
C TRP A 346 16.70 17.71 -20.89
N THR A 347 16.27 17.83 -19.63
CA THR A 347 16.34 16.76 -18.64
C THR A 347 14.92 16.46 -18.15
N PRO A 348 14.25 15.42 -18.68
CA PRO A 348 12.91 15.04 -18.21
C PRO A 348 12.92 14.66 -16.73
N MET A 349 11.81 14.93 -16.04
CA MET A 349 11.64 14.59 -14.61
C MET A 349 10.48 13.64 -14.35
N THR A 350 9.45 13.59 -15.20
CA THR A 350 8.29 12.70 -15.00
C THR A 350 8.12 11.71 -16.14
N MET A 351 7.87 10.45 -15.79
CA MET A 351 7.53 9.39 -16.74
C MET A 351 6.20 9.65 -17.48
N GLY A 352 5.93 8.87 -18.53
CA GLY A 352 4.78 9.01 -19.42
C GLY A 352 5.07 9.88 -20.64
N VAL A 353 4.02 10.21 -21.42
CA VAL A 353 4.16 11.03 -22.62
C VAL A 353 4.43 12.48 -22.24
N GLN A 354 5.58 13.02 -22.65
CA GLN A 354 5.97 14.40 -22.46
C GLN A 354 5.98 15.14 -23.81
N THR A 355 5.67 16.43 -23.79
CA THR A 355 5.68 17.29 -24.97
C THR A 355 6.76 18.36 -24.86
N ILE A 356 7.43 18.62 -25.98
CA ILE A 356 8.49 19.62 -26.11
C ILE A 356 8.10 20.50 -27.30
N SER A 357 8.05 21.81 -27.09
CA SER A 357 7.66 22.77 -28.12
C SER A 357 8.66 23.91 -28.22
N MET A 358 8.99 24.30 -29.44
CA MET A 358 9.96 25.34 -29.78
C MET A 358 9.31 26.36 -30.72
N ASP A 359 9.33 27.63 -30.34
CA ASP A 359 8.83 28.75 -31.16
C ASP A 359 10.00 29.45 -31.86
N ASP A 360 10.19 29.19 -33.15
CA ASP A 360 11.08 30.03 -33.96
C ASP A 360 10.31 31.18 -34.60
N SER A 361 10.30 32.33 -33.93
CA SER A 361 9.87 33.60 -34.52
C SER A 361 8.41 33.61 -35.00
N GLY A 362 7.54 32.80 -34.40
CA GLY A 362 6.15 32.55 -34.79
C GLY A 362 5.92 31.18 -35.45
N PHE A 363 6.97 30.45 -35.80
CA PHE A 363 6.90 29.07 -36.29
C PHE A 363 7.07 28.08 -35.14
N ILE A 364 5.94 27.66 -34.55
CA ILE A 364 5.91 26.69 -33.47
C ILE A 364 6.06 25.27 -34.02
N SER A 365 7.05 24.54 -33.51
CA SER A 365 7.24 23.10 -33.73
C SER A 365 7.07 22.36 -32.41
N THR A 366 6.30 21.27 -32.39
CA THR A 366 6.04 20.48 -31.17
C THR A 366 6.29 19.00 -31.46
N THR A 367 7.03 18.33 -30.58
CA THR A 367 7.18 16.87 -30.56
C THR A 367 6.62 16.29 -29.25
N SER A 368 6.27 15.01 -29.29
CA SER A 368 5.75 14.24 -28.16
C SER A 368 6.54 12.94 -28.04
N VAL A 369 7.10 12.65 -26.87
CA VAL A 369 7.98 11.49 -26.64
C VAL A 369 7.59 10.76 -25.37
N THR A 370 7.88 9.46 -25.30
CA THR A 370 7.66 8.65 -24.08
C THR A 370 8.89 8.74 -23.18
N VAL A 371 8.66 9.13 -21.94
CA VAL A 371 9.67 9.11 -20.87
C VAL A 371 9.41 7.91 -19.95
N GLU A 372 10.42 7.08 -19.73
CA GLU A 372 10.44 6.06 -18.69
C GLU A 372 11.16 6.57 -17.43
N HIS A 373 11.10 5.80 -16.35
CA HIS A 373 11.71 6.17 -15.07
C HIS A 373 13.24 6.19 -15.16
N GLY A 374 13.88 6.94 -14.26
CA GLY A 374 15.34 6.88 -14.09
C GLY A 374 15.79 5.59 -13.41
N LEU A 375 17.08 5.55 -13.04
CA LEU A 375 17.61 4.51 -12.14
C LEU A 375 16.92 4.58 -10.77
N ALA A 376 16.68 3.42 -10.17
CA ALA A 376 16.15 3.34 -8.81
C ALA A 376 17.13 3.94 -7.79
N ILE A 377 16.61 4.75 -6.87
CA ILE A 377 17.36 5.26 -5.72
C ILE A 377 17.03 4.49 -4.43
N ASP A 378 15.81 3.96 -4.33
CA ASP A 378 15.33 3.14 -3.21
C ASP A 378 14.03 2.40 -3.59
N THR A 379 13.50 1.56 -2.70
CA THR A 379 12.19 0.91 -2.82
C THR A 379 11.26 1.26 -1.67
N ARG A 380 9.97 0.99 -1.86
CA ARG A 380 8.95 0.98 -0.80
C ARG A 380 7.96 -0.14 -1.03
N ILE A 381 7.38 -0.66 0.04
CA ILE A 381 6.23 -1.58 -0.05
C ILE A 381 4.95 -0.74 -0.08
N LYS A 382 4.06 -1.02 -1.03
CA LYS A 382 2.73 -0.41 -1.11
C LYS A 382 1.67 -1.48 -0.92
N MET A 383 0.80 -1.28 0.07
CA MET A 383 -0.42 -2.07 0.26
C MET A 383 -1.62 -1.34 -0.33
N THR A 384 -2.64 -2.06 -0.79
CA THR A 384 -3.87 -1.48 -1.37
C THR A 384 -5.05 -2.42 -1.13
N PRO A 385 -5.99 -2.09 -0.21
CA PRO A 385 -6.02 -0.90 0.65
C PRO A 385 -4.86 -0.82 1.65
N GLN A 386 -4.55 0.39 2.11
CA GLN A 386 -3.57 0.62 3.21
C GLN A 386 -4.18 0.32 4.58
N ASN A 387 -5.41 0.75 4.82
CA ASN A 387 -6.16 0.33 5.99
C ASN A 387 -6.44 -1.17 5.86
N LEU A 388 -5.72 -2.00 6.62
CA LEU A 388 -5.93 -3.43 6.69
C LEU A 388 -7.00 -3.76 7.73
N ALA A 389 -7.83 -4.75 7.43
CA ALA A 389 -8.75 -5.38 8.37
C ALA A 389 -8.60 -6.91 8.29
N VAL A 390 -8.90 -7.63 9.38
CA VAL A 390 -8.94 -9.10 9.35
C VAL A 390 -9.95 -9.60 8.31
N GLY A 391 -9.54 -10.60 7.54
CA GLY A 391 -10.33 -11.15 6.43
C GLY A 391 -10.39 -10.27 5.18
N GLN A 392 -9.95 -9.01 5.24
CA GLN A 392 -9.93 -8.13 4.07
C GLN A 392 -8.71 -8.42 3.19
N GLN A 393 -8.95 -8.64 1.89
CA GLN A 393 -7.87 -8.81 0.93
C GLN A 393 -7.20 -7.46 0.60
N SER A 394 -5.87 -7.40 0.73
CA SER A 394 -5.02 -6.31 0.26
C SER A 394 -3.96 -6.80 -0.72
N THR A 395 -3.68 -6.01 -1.75
CA THR A 395 -2.60 -6.26 -2.70
C THR A 395 -1.34 -5.55 -2.23
N VAL A 396 -0.26 -6.31 -2.05
CA VAL A 396 1.06 -5.85 -1.62
C VAL A 396 2.02 -5.91 -2.81
N VAL A 397 2.62 -4.76 -3.17
CA VAL A 397 3.64 -4.67 -4.22
C VAL A 397 4.90 -3.97 -3.70
N VAL A 398 6.07 -4.42 -4.16
CA VAL A 398 7.30 -3.63 -4.04
C VAL A 398 7.30 -2.61 -5.18
N GLN A 399 7.49 -1.34 -4.84
CA GLN A 399 7.67 -0.27 -5.80
C GLN A 399 9.08 0.29 -5.68
N ALA A 400 9.82 0.35 -6.78
CA ALA A 400 11.01 1.17 -6.86
C ALA A 400 10.62 2.63 -7.14
N TYR A 401 11.50 3.56 -6.78
CA TYR A 401 11.39 4.95 -7.19
C TYR A 401 12.75 5.56 -7.56
N ASP A 402 12.72 6.57 -8.43
CA ASP A 402 13.91 7.29 -8.90
C ASP A 402 14.13 8.61 -8.13
N LEU A 403 15.23 9.31 -8.45
CA LEU A 403 15.58 10.60 -7.84
C LEU A 403 14.55 11.72 -8.11
N ALA A 404 13.74 11.60 -9.17
CA ALA A 404 12.69 12.55 -9.51
C ALA A 404 11.32 12.20 -8.87
N GLY A 405 11.21 11.03 -8.25
CA GLY A 405 10.00 10.56 -7.56
C GLY A 405 9.01 9.79 -8.45
N ASN A 406 9.40 9.38 -9.66
CA ASN A 406 8.62 8.42 -10.44
C ASN A 406 8.62 7.06 -9.72
N THR A 407 7.50 6.34 -9.75
CA THR A 407 7.39 5.07 -9.01
C THR A 407 6.74 3.97 -9.86
N TRP A 408 7.40 2.83 -9.96
CA TRP A 408 6.96 1.67 -10.74
C TRP A 408 7.01 0.40 -9.90
N ASN A 409 6.23 -0.61 -10.27
CA ASN A 409 6.25 -1.90 -9.58
C ASN A 409 7.47 -2.72 -10.02
N VAL A 410 8.10 -3.44 -9.09
CA VAL A 410 9.26 -4.31 -9.35
C VAL A 410 9.01 -5.71 -8.80
N ASN A 411 9.57 -6.72 -9.46
CA ASN A 411 9.44 -8.12 -9.02
C ASN A 411 10.43 -8.42 -7.88
N GLY A 412 10.04 -8.03 -6.66
CA GLY A 412 10.78 -8.28 -5.42
C GLY A 412 10.23 -9.45 -4.62
N SER A 413 11.09 -10.06 -3.79
CA SER A 413 10.66 -11.03 -2.79
C SER A 413 10.13 -10.33 -1.54
N VAL A 414 9.00 -10.80 -0.99
CA VAL A 414 8.38 -10.21 0.22
C VAL A 414 8.26 -11.26 1.33
N GLU A 415 8.73 -10.89 2.52
CA GLU A 415 8.80 -11.71 3.74
C GLU A 415 8.01 -11.03 4.86
N VAL A 416 7.28 -11.80 5.68
CA VAL A 416 6.56 -11.28 6.86
C VAL A 416 7.50 -11.25 8.07
N LEU A 417 7.72 -10.06 8.63
CA LEU A 417 8.50 -9.83 9.84
C LEU A 417 7.66 -9.95 11.12
N ILE A 418 6.39 -9.54 11.07
CA ILE A 418 5.42 -9.61 12.18
C ILE A 418 4.06 -9.96 11.59
N GLY A 419 3.42 -11.01 12.12
CA GLY A 419 2.18 -11.59 11.60
C GLY A 419 2.39 -13.04 11.10
N ASN A 420 1.33 -13.66 10.59
CA ASN A 420 1.40 -15.02 10.06
C ASN A 420 1.82 -15.02 8.58
N GLN A 421 3.00 -15.59 8.27
CA GLN A 421 3.52 -15.71 6.89
C GLN A 421 2.56 -16.42 5.92
N SER A 422 1.65 -17.28 6.42
CA SER A 422 0.66 -17.99 5.57
C SER A 422 -0.46 -17.09 5.04
N THR A 423 -0.61 -15.88 5.59
CA THR A 423 -1.58 -14.87 5.11
C THR A 423 -1.13 -14.17 3.82
N LEU A 424 0.17 -14.28 3.47
CA LEU A 424 0.78 -13.62 2.32
C LEU A 424 1.07 -14.63 1.21
N VAL A 425 0.31 -14.55 0.12
CA VAL A 425 0.39 -15.47 -1.03
C VAL A 425 1.00 -14.74 -2.23
N SER A 426 2.14 -15.22 -2.73
CA SER A 426 2.74 -14.72 -3.97
C SER A 426 1.85 -15.01 -5.18
N GLN A 427 1.55 -13.96 -5.93
CA GLN A 427 1.22 -14.02 -7.37
C GLN A 427 2.48 -13.64 -8.16
N GLN A 428 2.43 -13.71 -9.50
CA GLN A 428 3.63 -13.57 -10.33
C GLN A 428 4.28 -12.17 -10.26
N ASP A 429 3.47 -11.11 -10.13
CA ASP A 429 3.92 -9.71 -10.14
C ASP A 429 3.56 -8.93 -8.86
N TYR A 430 2.88 -9.57 -7.89
CA TYR A 430 2.40 -8.96 -6.65
C TYR A 430 2.11 -10.04 -5.59
N TYR A 431 1.83 -9.64 -4.36
CA TYR A 431 1.42 -10.53 -3.28
C TYR A 431 -0.01 -10.20 -2.83
N THR A 432 -0.78 -11.23 -2.52
CA THR A 432 -2.11 -11.11 -1.91
C THR A 432 -1.97 -11.32 -0.40
N LEU A 433 -2.40 -10.36 0.40
CA LEU A 433 -2.44 -10.43 1.86
C LEU A 433 -3.90 -10.54 2.32
N ILE A 434 -4.21 -11.52 3.18
CA ILE A 434 -5.50 -11.62 3.90
C ILE A 434 -5.18 -11.84 5.38
N PRO A 435 -5.14 -10.79 6.21
CA PRO A 435 -4.78 -10.92 7.62
C PRO A 435 -5.77 -11.79 8.40
N ASP A 436 -5.26 -12.60 9.31
CA ASP A 436 -6.03 -13.51 10.18
C ASP A 436 -6.20 -12.98 11.62
N SER A 437 -5.39 -12.02 12.02
CA SER A 437 -5.25 -11.53 13.38
C SER A 437 -5.05 -10.01 13.44
N VAL A 438 -5.61 -9.38 14.48
CA VAL A 438 -5.53 -7.92 14.69
C VAL A 438 -4.19 -7.48 15.29
N GLY A 439 -3.78 -6.25 14.98
CA GLY A 439 -2.57 -5.62 15.52
C GLY A 439 -1.50 -5.30 14.45
N ALA A 440 -0.24 -5.19 14.86
CA ALA A 440 0.85 -4.81 13.98
C ALA A 440 1.19 -5.92 12.98
N PHE A 441 1.09 -5.62 11.68
CA PHE A 441 1.56 -6.50 10.60
C PHE A 441 2.72 -5.83 9.87
N ALA A 442 3.86 -6.54 9.76
CA ALA A 442 5.08 -5.99 9.21
C ALA A 442 5.66 -6.90 8.13
N VAL A 443 6.15 -6.30 7.05
CA VAL A 443 6.76 -7.00 5.91
C VAL A 443 8.05 -6.31 5.48
N ARG A 444 8.98 -7.11 4.96
CA ARG A 444 10.18 -6.68 4.25
C ARG A 444 10.07 -7.07 2.79
N GLY A 445 10.33 -6.13 1.90
CA GLY A 445 10.49 -6.35 0.47
C GLY A 445 11.97 -6.22 0.10
N SER A 446 12.48 -7.14 -0.70
CA SER A 446 13.84 -7.07 -1.23
C SER A 446 13.85 -7.30 -2.74
N TRP A 447 14.54 -6.42 -3.47
CA TRP A 447 14.64 -6.47 -4.93
C TRP A 447 16.07 -6.15 -5.36
N PHE A 448 16.62 -7.00 -6.23
CA PHE A 448 17.92 -6.78 -6.85
C PHE A 448 17.71 -6.14 -8.22
N ASP A 449 18.26 -4.94 -8.40
CA ASP A 449 18.25 -4.25 -9.69
C ASP A 449 19.43 -4.71 -10.54
N GLU A 450 19.15 -5.36 -11.67
CA GLU A 450 20.16 -5.78 -12.63
C GLU A 450 20.83 -4.58 -13.36
N ALA A 451 20.19 -3.41 -13.42
CA ALA A 451 20.71 -2.24 -14.12
C ALA A 451 21.79 -1.49 -13.31
N SER A 452 21.52 -1.21 -12.02
CA SER A 452 22.51 -0.62 -11.10
C SER A 452 23.41 -1.64 -10.40
N GLY A 453 23.00 -2.92 -10.33
CA GLY A 453 23.68 -3.96 -9.58
C GLY A 453 23.49 -3.87 -8.06
N ILE A 454 22.45 -3.14 -7.60
CA ILE A 454 22.19 -2.84 -6.19
C ILE A 454 21.04 -3.73 -5.66
N LEU A 455 21.21 -4.27 -4.46
CA LEU A 455 20.13 -4.87 -3.68
C LEU A 455 19.45 -3.78 -2.85
N PHE A 456 18.17 -3.53 -3.11
CA PHE A 456 17.33 -2.66 -2.31
C PHE A 456 16.51 -3.48 -1.31
N GLU A 457 16.45 -3.04 -0.06
CA GLU A 457 15.54 -3.57 0.97
C GLU A 457 14.67 -2.44 1.51
N SER A 458 13.36 -2.67 1.61
CA SER A 458 12.41 -1.76 2.26
C SER A 458 11.48 -2.52 3.19
N GLN A 459 10.90 -1.82 4.17
CA GLN A 459 9.96 -2.39 5.13
C GLN A 459 8.70 -1.52 5.24
N SER A 460 7.56 -2.16 5.53
CA SER A 460 6.34 -1.46 5.96
C SER A 460 5.75 -2.14 7.17
N ILE A 461 5.12 -1.35 8.04
CA ILE A 461 4.45 -1.78 9.27
C ILE A 461 3.09 -1.08 9.29
N GLU A 462 2.03 -1.84 9.07
CA GLU A 462 0.65 -1.37 9.11
C GLU A 462 -0.04 -1.89 10.39
N GLN A 463 -1.17 -1.28 10.77
CA GLN A 463 -2.03 -1.81 11.83
C GLN A 463 -3.26 -2.47 11.20
N VAL A 464 -3.41 -3.77 11.43
CA VAL A 464 -4.58 -4.55 11.06
C VAL A 464 -5.69 -4.28 12.08
N GLY A 465 -6.74 -3.61 11.62
CA GLY A 465 -7.98 -3.45 12.36
C GLY A 465 -8.81 -4.72 12.38
N PHE A 466 -9.88 -4.69 13.18
CA PHE A 466 -10.85 -5.77 13.27
C PHE A 466 -11.55 -6.07 11.94
N GLY A 467 -11.91 -7.33 11.71
CA GLY A 467 -12.75 -7.74 10.57
C GLY A 467 -14.23 -7.36 10.75
N GLU A 468 -15.04 -7.68 9.75
CA GLU A 468 -16.50 -7.57 9.86
C GLU A 468 -17.07 -8.59 10.86
N LEU A 469 -18.12 -8.19 11.59
CA LEU A 469 -18.84 -9.06 12.52
C LEU A 469 -19.38 -10.31 11.79
N ALA A 470 -19.09 -11.48 12.33
CA ALA A 470 -19.54 -12.77 11.81
C ALA A 470 -20.34 -13.60 12.83
N VAL A 471 -20.04 -13.47 14.13
CA VAL A 471 -20.68 -14.25 15.21
C VAL A 471 -20.98 -13.36 16.42
N ILE A 472 -22.16 -13.56 17.01
CA ILE A 472 -22.54 -13.03 18.33
C ILE A 472 -22.77 -14.23 19.27
N GLU A 473 -21.92 -14.39 20.28
CA GLU A 473 -22.18 -15.31 21.40
C GLU A 473 -23.03 -14.60 22.46
N LEU A 474 -23.94 -15.34 23.09
CA LEU A 474 -24.83 -14.90 24.16
C LEU A 474 -24.88 -15.96 25.26
N ASN A 475 -24.98 -15.54 26.52
CA ASN A 475 -25.27 -16.43 27.64
C ASN A 475 -26.76 -16.85 27.66
N GLY A 476 -27.07 -17.94 28.37
CA GLY A 476 -28.45 -18.28 28.76
C GLY A 476 -29.15 -19.38 27.93
N GLN A 477 -28.56 -19.85 26.83
CA GLN A 477 -29.20 -20.86 25.97
C GLN A 477 -29.58 -22.12 26.76
N GLY A 478 -30.88 -22.41 26.83
CA GLY A 478 -31.46 -23.55 27.54
C GLY A 478 -31.45 -23.45 29.07
N GLN A 479 -31.17 -22.28 29.66
CA GLN A 479 -31.12 -22.11 31.12
C GLN A 479 -32.52 -21.83 31.73
N LYS A 480 -32.73 -22.31 32.96
CA LYS A 480 -33.88 -21.94 33.82
C LYS A 480 -33.43 -20.84 34.78
N ILE A 481 -34.11 -19.69 34.79
CA ILE A 481 -33.81 -18.55 35.68
C ILE A 481 -35.06 -18.13 36.48
N PRO A 482 -34.92 -17.55 37.69
CA PRO A 482 -36.05 -17.00 38.45
C PRO A 482 -36.36 -15.55 38.02
N ILE A 483 -37.63 -15.15 38.10
CA ILE A 483 -38.11 -13.85 37.56
C ILE A 483 -37.64 -12.61 38.33
N ASP A 484 -37.14 -12.78 39.56
CA ASP A 484 -36.67 -11.71 40.44
C ASP A 484 -35.18 -11.41 40.33
N VAL A 485 -34.40 -12.22 39.61
CA VAL A 485 -32.96 -12.04 39.40
C VAL A 485 -32.68 -11.49 37.98
N PRO A 486 -31.96 -10.37 37.83
CA PRO A 486 -31.48 -9.90 36.53
C PRO A 486 -30.48 -10.90 35.91
N PHE A 487 -30.60 -11.14 34.60
CA PHE A 487 -29.76 -12.09 33.86
C PHE A 487 -28.81 -11.37 32.90
N ASP A 488 -27.49 -11.54 33.10
CA ASP A 488 -26.45 -11.02 32.22
C ASP A 488 -26.29 -11.89 30.96
N LEU A 489 -26.76 -11.37 29.83
CA LEU A 489 -26.63 -12.00 28.52
C LEU A 489 -25.20 -11.92 27.95
N ASN A 490 -24.34 -11.04 28.49
CA ASN A 490 -22.92 -10.86 28.17
C ASN A 490 -22.59 -11.04 26.67
N PRO A 491 -23.08 -10.15 25.79
CA PRO A 491 -22.91 -10.31 24.35
C PRO A 491 -21.43 -10.20 23.97
N ARG A 492 -20.91 -11.26 23.32
CA ARG A 492 -19.52 -11.29 22.81
C ARG A 492 -19.52 -11.37 21.30
N PHE A 493 -18.73 -10.52 20.67
CA PHE A 493 -18.73 -10.29 19.24
C PHE A 493 -17.45 -10.82 18.62
N PHE A 494 -17.52 -11.47 17.46
CA PHE A 494 -16.34 -12.00 16.78
C PHE A 494 -16.38 -11.76 15.28
N ASP A 495 -15.21 -11.53 14.69
CA ASP A 495 -15.02 -11.63 13.25
C ASP A 495 -14.97 -13.09 12.77
N SER A 496 -14.89 -13.28 11.45
CA SER A 496 -14.86 -14.60 10.79
C SER A 496 -13.60 -15.43 11.07
N TYR A 497 -12.61 -14.87 11.76
CA TYR A 497 -11.36 -15.54 12.17
C TYR A 497 -11.29 -15.76 13.69
N GLY A 498 -12.29 -15.28 14.45
CA GLY A 498 -12.38 -15.47 15.90
C GLY A 498 -11.71 -14.37 16.74
N ASN A 499 -11.35 -13.22 16.15
CA ASN A 499 -10.89 -12.07 16.95
C ASN A 499 -12.10 -11.41 17.61
N GLN A 500 -12.02 -11.14 18.92
CA GLN A 500 -13.14 -10.53 19.65
C GLN A 500 -13.23 -9.02 19.36
N LEU A 501 -14.42 -8.56 18.99
CA LEU A 501 -14.75 -7.16 18.68
C LEU A 501 -15.24 -6.43 19.94
N SER A 502 -15.08 -5.10 19.97
CA SER A 502 -15.66 -4.21 20.98
C SER A 502 -16.64 -3.20 20.35
N ASP A 503 -17.39 -2.49 21.19
CA ASP A 503 -18.17 -1.30 20.82
C ASP A 503 -19.24 -1.51 19.72
N ILE A 504 -19.72 -2.75 19.57
CA ILE A 504 -20.78 -3.12 18.64
C ILE A 504 -22.15 -2.72 19.22
N PHE A 505 -22.89 -1.88 18.48
CA PHE A 505 -24.28 -1.57 18.80
C PHE A 505 -25.19 -2.75 18.41
N VAL A 506 -25.95 -3.24 19.39
CA VAL A 506 -26.86 -4.38 19.25
C VAL A 506 -28.30 -3.92 19.36
N ASN A 507 -29.11 -4.27 18.38
CA ASN A 507 -30.57 -4.21 18.48
C ASN A 507 -31.06 -5.49 19.17
N TRP A 508 -31.97 -5.35 20.12
CA TRP A 508 -32.51 -6.45 20.92
C TRP A 508 -34.00 -6.62 20.69
N THR A 509 -34.42 -7.84 20.36
CA THR A 509 -35.83 -8.24 20.32
C THR A 509 -36.09 -9.34 21.35
N ILE A 510 -37.18 -9.23 22.09
CA ILE A 510 -37.58 -10.20 23.12
C ILE A 510 -39.03 -10.59 22.85
N ASP A 511 -39.27 -11.87 22.60
CA ASP A 511 -40.55 -12.45 22.18
C ASP A 511 -41.19 -11.75 20.95
N GLY A 512 -40.34 -11.14 20.12
CA GLY A 512 -40.72 -10.39 18.91
C GLY A 512 -40.83 -8.87 19.09
N GLU A 513 -40.85 -8.34 20.32
CA GLU A 513 -40.94 -6.90 20.62
C GLU A 513 -39.55 -6.26 20.76
N ASP A 514 -39.39 -5.02 20.29
CA ASP A 514 -38.12 -4.28 20.39
C ASP A 514 -37.85 -3.83 21.83
N GLN A 515 -36.72 -4.29 22.38
CA GLN A 515 -36.21 -3.97 23.71
C GLN A 515 -34.81 -3.34 23.65
N THR A 516 -34.38 -2.82 22.50
CA THR A 516 -33.04 -2.25 22.29
C THR A 516 -32.70 -1.16 23.31
N LEU A 517 -33.63 -0.25 23.58
CA LEU A 517 -33.42 0.85 24.52
C LEU A 517 -33.37 0.38 25.98
N SER A 518 -34.25 -0.54 26.38
CA SER A 518 -34.28 -1.10 27.74
C SER A 518 -33.03 -1.93 28.03
N MET A 519 -32.63 -2.80 27.09
CA MET A 519 -31.41 -3.60 27.19
C MET A 519 -30.13 -2.75 27.23
N SER A 520 -30.08 -1.67 26.46
CA SER A 520 -28.96 -0.72 26.46
C SER A 520 -28.90 0.16 27.72
N LEU A 521 -30.01 0.33 28.46
CA LEU A 521 -30.07 1.09 29.72
C LEU A 521 -29.79 0.23 30.96
N LEU A 522 -29.73 -1.09 30.81
CA LEU A 522 -29.49 -2.06 31.88
C LEU A 522 -28.13 -2.79 31.74
N ASP A 523 -27.22 -2.27 30.90
CA ASP A 523 -25.93 -2.89 30.59
C ASP A 523 -26.07 -4.39 30.22
N TYR A 524 -27.08 -4.71 29.39
CA TYR A 524 -27.47 -6.06 28.97
C TYR A 524 -27.96 -7.03 30.06
N ASN A 525 -28.21 -6.55 31.29
CA ASN A 525 -28.87 -7.31 32.35
C ASN A 525 -30.39 -7.32 32.11
N TRP A 526 -30.90 -8.37 31.48
CA TRP A 526 -32.33 -8.51 31.25
C TRP A 526 -33.08 -8.82 32.56
N ILE A 527 -34.19 -8.13 32.80
CA ILE A 527 -35.09 -8.40 33.92
C ILE A 527 -36.41 -8.91 33.34
N PRO A 528 -36.73 -10.21 33.48
CA PRO A 528 -37.98 -10.76 32.96
C PRO A 528 -39.21 -10.14 33.65
N THR A 529 -40.29 -10.02 32.89
CA THR A 529 -41.58 -9.44 33.33
C THR A 529 -42.68 -10.49 33.49
N THR A 530 -42.55 -11.66 32.87
CA THR A 530 -43.46 -12.80 32.96
C THR A 530 -42.69 -14.10 33.24
N ILE A 531 -43.41 -15.16 33.61
CA ILE A 531 -42.90 -16.54 33.66
C ILE A 531 -43.22 -17.27 32.35
N GLY A 532 -42.40 -18.24 31.96
CA GLY A 532 -42.56 -19.02 30.73
C GLY A 532 -41.27 -19.22 29.95
N SER A 533 -41.37 -19.74 28.73
CA SER A 533 -40.25 -19.74 27.79
C SER A 533 -40.16 -18.39 27.09
N HIS A 534 -38.96 -17.82 27.01
CA HIS A 534 -38.68 -16.54 26.36
C HIS A 534 -37.64 -16.71 25.26
N GLU A 535 -37.81 -15.99 24.15
CA GLU A 535 -36.85 -15.92 23.06
C GLU A 535 -36.22 -14.51 22.99
N ILE A 536 -34.92 -14.45 23.21
CA ILE A 536 -34.11 -13.23 23.22
C ILE A 536 -33.20 -13.26 22.00
N GLN A 537 -33.35 -12.29 21.10
CA GLN A 537 -32.57 -12.15 19.89
C GLN A 537 -31.71 -10.89 19.94
N ALA A 538 -30.41 -11.06 19.69
CA ALA A 538 -29.46 -9.98 19.44
C ALA A 538 -29.22 -9.86 17.93
N ASN A 539 -29.22 -8.64 17.39
CA ASN A 539 -28.93 -8.36 15.98
C ASN A 539 -28.01 -7.16 15.83
N ALA A 540 -26.88 -7.33 15.16
CA ALA A 540 -25.95 -6.27 14.82
C ALA A 540 -25.37 -6.50 13.41
N ALA A 541 -25.26 -5.42 12.62
CA ALA A 541 -24.72 -5.44 11.25
C ALA A 541 -25.31 -6.49 10.27
N GLY A 542 -26.47 -7.09 10.58
CA GLY A 542 -27.09 -8.18 9.80
C GLY A 542 -26.73 -9.59 10.28
N VAL A 543 -25.81 -9.73 11.24
CA VAL A 543 -25.60 -10.95 12.03
C VAL A 543 -26.60 -10.96 13.19
N PHE A 544 -27.19 -12.12 13.47
CA PHE A 544 -28.07 -12.30 14.61
C PHE A 544 -27.72 -13.57 15.39
N SER A 545 -28.06 -13.56 16.67
CA SER A 545 -27.96 -14.70 17.58
C SER A 545 -29.21 -14.76 18.45
N ILE A 546 -29.65 -15.97 18.79
CA ILE A 546 -30.91 -16.22 19.50
C ILE A 546 -30.63 -17.10 20.70
N VAL A 547 -31.12 -16.67 21.86
CA VAL A 547 -31.15 -17.42 23.11
C VAL A 547 -32.59 -17.70 23.49
N SER A 548 -32.90 -18.99 23.66
CA SER A 548 -34.14 -19.46 24.26
C SER A 548 -33.86 -19.87 25.71
N LEU A 549 -34.59 -19.31 26.66
CA LEU A 549 -34.46 -19.63 28.10
C LEU A 549 -35.85 -19.81 28.75
N THR A 550 -35.90 -20.33 29.98
CA THR A 550 -37.14 -20.51 30.74
C THR A 550 -37.11 -19.70 32.03
N VAL A 551 -38.05 -18.78 32.19
CA VAL A 551 -38.28 -18.03 33.44
C VAL A 551 -39.27 -18.78 34.33
N SER A 552 -38.87 -19.08 35.57
CA SER A 552 -39.76 -19.54 36.65
C SER A 552 -40.07 -18.42 37.65
N ALA A 553 -41.01 -18.65 38.57
CA ALA A 553 -41.24 -17.76 39.70
C ALA A 553 -39.95 -17.52 40.52
N GLY A 554 -39.94 -16.42 41.26
CA GLY A 554 -38.83 -16.02 42.14
C GLY A 554 -38.77 -16.79 43.46
N GLU A 555 -38.04 -16.26 44.44
CA GLU A 555 -38.09 -16.77 45.81
C GLU A 555 -39.54 -16.81 46.34
N ALA A 556 -39.92 -17.91 46.98
CA ALA A 556 -41.22 -17.98 47.64
C ALA A 556 -41.36 -16.90 48.74
N ARG A 557 -42.49 -16.17 48.71
CA ARG A 557 -42.86 -15.16 49.71
C ARG A 557 -44.17 -15.45 50.43
N GLN A 558 -45.04 -16.23 49.80
CA GLN A 558 -46.22 -16.82 50.41
C GLN A 558 -46.39 -18.26 49.90
N ILE A 559 -46.90 -19.15 50.75
CA ILE A 559 -47.36 -20.49 50.38
C ILE A 559 -48.88 -20.49 50.36
N ILE A 560 -49.47 -21.25 49.43
CA ILE A 560 -50.91 -21.43 49.25
C ILE A 560 -51.17 -22.93 49.13
N THR A 561 -52.18 -23.45 49.80
CA THR A 561 -52.57 -24.87 49.74
C THR A 561 -54.07 -25.05 49.54
N ASN A 562 -54.49 -26.24 49.07
CA ASN A 562 -55.89 -26.63 49.00
C ASN A 562 -56.47 -27.05 50.37
N GLN A 563 -55.63 -27.35 51.37
CA GLN A 563 -56.05 -27.82 52.71
C GLN A 563 -55.99 -26.71 53.78
N GLU A 564 -56.36 -25.48 53.42
CA GLU A 564 -56.22 -24.28 54.27
C GLU A 564 -56.99 -24.37 55.60
N SER A 565 -58.13 -25.08 55.61
CA SER A 565 -58.94 -25.32 56.82
C SER A 565 -58.36 -26.38 57.76
N GLY A 566 -57.34 -27.12 57.32
CA GLY A 566 -56.78 -28.29 57.98
C GLY A 566 -56.67 -29.49 57.06
N PHE A 567 -55.72 -30.37 57.38
CA PHE A 567 -55.43 -31.59 56.63
C PHE A 567 -55.66 -32.79 57.55
N GLU A 568 -56.59 -33.66 57.18
CA GLU A 568 -56.98 -34.84 57.96
C GLU A 568 -56.60 -36.11 57.18
N VAL A 569 -55.92 -37.06 57.85
CA VAL A 569 -55.41 -38.29 57.24
C VAL A 569 -55.59 -39.49 58.16
N GLU A 570 -55.64 -40.70 57.60
CA GLU A 570 -55.60 -41.94 58.36
C GLU A 570 -54.16 -42.48 58.47
N SER A 571 -53.79 -43.01 59.63
CA SER A 571 -52.48 -43.63 59.85
C SER A 571 -52.27 -44.84 58.93
N GLY A 572 -51.13 -44.86 58.24
CA GLY A 572 -50.79 -45.86 57.23
C GLY A 572 -51.40 -45.64 55.84
N VAL A 573 -52.15 -44.54 55.62
CA VAL A 573 -52.76 -44.20 54.33
C VAL A 573 -52.05 -43.00 53.70
N GLU A 574 -51.56 -43.17 52.47
CA GLU A 574 -50.98 -42.10 51.66
C GLU A 574 -52.06 -41.06 51.28
N SER A 575 -51.84 -39.79 51.64
CA SER A 575 -52.79 -38.69 51.40
C SER A 575 -52.09 -37.51 50.74
N ASP A 576 -52.63 -37.00 49.63
CA ASP A 576 -52.02 -35.89 48.88
C ASP A 576 -52.53 -34.50 49.31
N ILE A 577 -51.60 -33.56 49.42
CA ILE A 577 -51.84 -32.12 49.58
C ILE A 577 -51.19 -31.36 48.41
N PHE A 578 -51.91 -30.36 47.87
CA PHE A 578 -51.40 -29.49 46.81
C PHE A 578 -50.86 -28.19 47.42
N ILE A 579 -49.67 -27.79 46.97
CA ILE A 579 -48.90 -26.68 47.51
C ILE A 579 -48.35 -25.84 46.35
N GLN A 580 -48.64 -24.55 46.38
CA GLN A 580 -48.10 -23.55 45.48
C GLN A 580 -47.33 -22.48 46.26
N ILE A 581 -46.33 -21.90 45.61
CA ILE A 581 -45.65 -20.70 46.07
C ILE A 581 -46.15 -19.49 45.28
N SER A 582 -46.14 -18.33 45.93
CA SER A 582 -46.30 -17.02 45.33
C SER A 582 -45.04 -16.19 45.61
N ASP A 583 -44.46 -15.60 44.57
CA ASP A 583 -43.29 -14.72 44.69
C ASP A 583 -43.66 -13.27 45.03
N SER A 584 -42.65 -12.39 45.10
CA SER A 584 -42.81 -10.95 45.40
C SER A 584 -43.63 -10.14 44.38
N ARG A 585 -43.95 -10.71 43.21
CA ARG A 585 -44.77 -10.10 42.15
C ARG A 585 -46.11 -10.83 41.97
N ASN A 586 -46.45 -11.76 42.86
CA ASN A 586 -47.61 -12.64 42.81
C ASN A 586 -47.64 -13.63 41.63
N ASN A 587 -46.48 -14.04 41.09
CA ASN A 587 -46.46 -15.18 40.17
C ASN A 587 -46.63 -16.47 40.97
N LEU A 588 -47.55 -17.33 40.53
CA LEU A 588 -47.80 -18.64 41.13
C LEU A 588 -46.96 -19.72 40.45
N ALA A 589 -46.33 -20.56 41.25
CA ALA A 589 -45.67 -21.79 40.79
C ALA A 589 -45.98 -22.98 41.73
N PRO A 590 -45.98 -24.23 41.22
CA PRO A 590 -46.04 -25.41 42.09
C PRO A 590 -44.82 -25.47 43.01
N ALA A 591 -45.00 -25.87 44.27
CA ALA A 591 -43.88 -25.99 45.21
C ALA A 591 -43.04 -27.23 44.91
N GLU A 592 -41.82 -27.04 44.39
CA GLU A 592 -40.90 -28.11 43.97
C GLU A 592 -39.89 -28.52 45.08
N SER A 593 -39.80 -27.77 46.20
CA SER A 593 -38.80 -28.02 47.26
C SER A 593 -39.29 -27.64 48.66
N VAL A 594 -40.40 -28.24 49.10
CA VAL A 594 -40.98 -28.06 50.44
C VAL A 594 -40.15 -28.76 51.51
N SER A 595 -40.06 -28.14 52.69
CA SER A 595 -39.65 -28.77 53.95
C SER A 595 -40.72 -28.54 55.02
N THR A 596 -40.78 -29.38 56.05
CA THR A 596 -41.80 -29.29 57.11
C THR A 596 -41.19 -29.39 58.51
N ASN A 597 -41.96 -28.98 59.51
CA ASN A 597 -41.60 -29.12 60.93
C ASN A 597 -41.85 -30.53 61.52
N LEU A 598 -42.43 -31.46 60.74
CA LEU A 598 -42.83 -32.77 61.23
C LEU A 598 -41.61 -33.69 61.39
N ASN A 599 -41.55 -34.38 62.52
CA ASN A 599 -40.58 -35.44 62.76
C ASN A 599 -41.04 -36.72 62.03
N SER A 600 -40.12 -37.47 61.41
CA SER A 600 -40.41 -38.73 60.69
C SER A 600 -41.04 -39.82 61.57
N THR A 601 -40.97 -39.69 62.89
CA THR A 601 -41.73 -40.52 63.84
C THR A 601 -43.24 -40.27 63.77
N ILE A 602 -43.70 -39.06 63.43
CA ILE A 602 -45.13 -38.70 63.33
C ILE A 602 -45.70 -39.13 61.99
N GLY A 603 -44.92 -39.02 60.92
CA GLY A 603 -45.28 -39.41 59.55
C GLY A 603 -44.19 -39.00 58.56
N GLU A 604 -44.28 -39.47 57.32
CA GLU A 604 -43.35 -39.11 56.24
C GLU A 604 -44.02 -38.15 55.24
N PHE A 605 -43.30 -37.14 54.76
CA PHE A 605 -43.81 -36.09 53.86
C PHE A 605 -42.90 -35.97 52.63
N VAL A 606 -43.39 -36.33 51.45
CA VAL A 606 -42.58 -36.53 50.22
C VAL A 606 -43.25 -35.95 48.97
N PRO A 607 -42.51 -35.67 47.88
CA PRO A 607 -43.12 -35.27 46.61
C PRO A 607 -44.04 -36.37 46.06
N SER A 608 -45.25 -36.01 45.67
CA SER A 608 -46.26 -36.95 45.16
C SER A 608 -46.03 -37.32 43.69
N ILE A 609 -46.50 -38.51 43.31
CA ILE A 609 -46.60 -38.93 41.90
C ILE A 609 -47.78 -38.26 41.15
N ALA A 610 -48.71 -37.61 41.86
CA ALA A 610 -49.87 -36.94 41.26
C ALA A 610 -49.49 -35.73 40.38
N GLY A 611 -48.36 -35.08 40.65
CA GLY A 611 -47.82 -34.00 39.81
C GLY A 611 -46.96 -32.99 40.57
N ARG A 612 -46.40 -32.02 39.84
CA ARG A 612 -45.60 -30.94 40.45
C ARG A 612 -46.46 -30.11 41.40
N GLY A 613 -45.95 -29.83 42.60
CA GLY A 613 -46.67 -29.16 43.68
C GLY A 613 -47.60 -30.05 44.50
N TYR A 614 -47.80 -31.32 44.12
CA TYR A 614 -48.44 -32.29 45.01
C TYR A 614 -47.39 -32.94 45.91
N TRP A 615 -47.73 -33.10 47.18
CA TRP A 615 -46.91 -33.73 48.20
C TRP A 615 -47.77 -34.75 48.94
N THR A 616 -47.24 -35.96 49.14
CA THR A 616 -47.91 -37.04 49.86
C THR A 616 -47.45 -37.03 51.30
N PHE A 617 -48.41 -37.11 52.23
CA PHE A 617 -48.16 -37.37 53.63
C PHE A 617 -48.70 -38.75 54.01
N THR A 618 -47.91 -39.50 54.78
CA THR A 618 -48.31 -40.78 55.36
C THR A 618 -48.16 -40.69 56.87
N GLY A 619 -49.29 -40.66 57.59
CA GLY A 619 -49.31 -40.58 59.04
C GLY A 619 -48.84 -41.89 59.69
N ASN A 620 -48.00 -41.80 60.72
CA ASN A 620 -47.52 -42.94 61.52
C ASN A 620 -48.11 -42.93 62.94
N VAL A 621 -48.19 -41.77 63.60
CA VAL A 621 -48.71 -41.65 64.97
C VAL A 621 -49.98 -40.82 64.98
N SER A 622 -51.05 -41.36 65.57
CA SER A 622 -52.34 -40.69 65.65
C SER A 622 -52.33 -39.54 66.67
N GLY A 623 -52.90 -38.39 66.30
CA GLY A 623 -52.99 -37.20 67.14
C GLY A 623 -53.23 -35.92 66.35
N GLU A 624 -53.36 -34.80 67.08
CA GLU A 624 -53.41 -33.46 66.51
C GLU A 624 -52.01 -32.83 66.49
N TYR A 625 -51.65 -32.23 65.36
CA TYR A 625 -50.36 -31.62 65.08
C TYR A 625 -50.55 -30.30 64.33
N SER A 626 -49.52 -29.47 64.27
CA SER A 626 -49.45 -28.32 63.36
C SER A 626 -48.46 -28.62 62.25
N LEU A 627 -48.94 -28.77 61.02
CA LEU A 627 -48.10 -28.92 59.83
C LEU A 627 -47.66 -27.54 59.36
N THR A 628 -46.43 -27.18 59.71
CA THR A 628 -45.75 -26.00 59.17
C THR A 628 -45.04 -26.41 57.89
N ILE A 629 -45.45 -25.81 56.79
CA ILE A 629 -44.94 -25.97 55.43
C ILE A 629 -44.01 -24.78 55.15
N SER A 630 -42.78 -25.02 54.70
CA SER A 630 -41.82 -23.97 54.39
C SER A 630 -41.04 -24.23 53.10
N GLN A 631 -40.81 -23.16 52.34
CA GLN A 631 -39.94 -23.13 51.16
C GLN A 631 -39.32 -21.72 51.05
N ASP A 632 -38.02 -21.64 50.75
CA ASP A 632 -37.24 -20.40 50.63
C ASP A 632 -37.39 -19.49 51.87
N ASN A 633 -38.08 -18.35 51.73
CA ASN A 633 -38.38 -17.40 52.79
C ASN A 633 -39.88 -17.39 53.17
N ALA A 634 -40.67 -18.34 52.66
CA ALA A 634 -42.09 -18.48 52.94
C ALA A 634 -42.35 -19.63 53.93
N GLU A 635 -43.25 -19.38 54.87
CA GLU A 635 -43.68 -20.32 55.91
C GLU A 635 -45.20 -20.17 56.07
N HIS A 636 -45.91 -21.29 56.11
CA HIS A 636 -47.37 -21.35 56.31
C HIS A 636 -47.71 -22.55 57.19
N THR A 637 -48.71 -22.41 58.07
CA THR A 637 -49.04 -23.47 59.04
C THR A 637 -50.52 -23.78 59.04
N ILE A 638 -50.85 -25.06 58.78
CA ILE A 638 -52.20 -25.61 58.83
C ILE A 638 -52.31 -26.65 59.96
N PRO A 639 -53.50 -26.86 60.56
CA PRO A 639 -53.70 -27.97 61.48
C PRO A 639 -53.66 -29.31 60.73
N LEU A 640 -53.05 -30.31 61.34
CA LEU A 640 -52.94 -31.68 60.84
C LEU A 640 -53.57 -32.63 61.86
N ILE A 641 -54.52 -33.45 61.42
CA ILE A 641 -55.15 -34.49 62.24
C ILE A 641 -54.77 -35.85 61.65
N VAL A 642 -54.13 -36.70 62.45
CA VAL A 642 -53.83 -38.09 62.10
C VAL A 642 -54.77 -38.99 62.89
N ASN A 643 -55.75 -39.57 62.22
CA ASN A 643 -56.66 -40.55 62.81
C ASN A 643 -55.96 -41.93 62.89
N PRO A 644 -56.29 -42.78 63.89
CA PRO A 644 -55.86 -44.18 63.90
C PRO A 644 -56.34 -44.89 62.62
N GLY A 645 -55.47 -45.67 61.99
CA GLY A 645 -55.81 -46.40 60.77
C GLY A 645 -56.71 -47.62 61.04
N GLN A 646 -57.04 -48.38 59.99
CA GLN A 646 -57.77 -49.64 60.15
C GLN A 646 -57.02 -50.59 61.10
N ALA A 647 -57.72 -51.07 62.14
CA ALA A 647 -57.15 -52.03 63.08
C ALA A 647 -56.79 -53.35 62.39
N ILE A 648 -55.55 -53.83 62.61
CA ILE A 648 -55.05 -55.11 62.09
C ILE A 648 -54.92 -56.19 63.17
N GLN A 649 -54.89 -55.79 64.44
CA GLN A 649 -54.75 -56.70 65.59
C GLN A 649 -55.63 -56.24 66.75
N LEU A 650 -56.17 -57.21 67.49
CA LEU A 650 -57.04 -56.99 68.65
C LEU A 650 -56.33 -57.44 69.93
N PHE A 651 -56.31 -56.59 70.94
CA PHE A 651 -55.75 -56.89 72.26
C PHE A 651 -56.85 -57.00 73.31
N GLY A 652 -56.71 -58.00 74.19
CA GLY A 652 -57.51 -58.18 75.39
C GLY A 652 -56.60 -58.24 76.60
N GLU A 653 -56.70 -57.26 77.51
CA GLU A 653 -55.83 -57.13 78.69
C GLU A 653 -56.68 -57.22 79.97
N ILE A 654 -56.29 -58.09 80.90
CA ILE A 654 -56.98 -58.31 82.18
C ILE A 654 -56.03 -57.90 83.31
N GLU A 655 -56.54 -57.15 84.28
CA GLU A 655 -55.73 -56.43 85.28
C GLU A 655 -54.96 -57.35 86.25
N SER A 656 -55.55 -58.48 86.66
CA SER A 656 -54.86 -59.56 87.39
C SER A 656 -54.79 -60.82 86.53
N LYS A 657 -53.85 -61.71 86.89
CA LYS A 657 -53.79 -63.08 86.35
C LYS A 657 -54.21 -64.14 87.35
N ASP A 658 -54.23 -63.82 88.63
CA ASP A 658 -54.72 -64.67 89.71
C ASP A 658 -56.03 -64.08 90.24
N TYR A 659 -57.13 -64.84 90.09
CA TYR A 659 -58.44 -64.53 90.67
C TYR A 659 -58.94 -65.69 91.55
N LYS A 660 -59.94 -65.43 92.38
CA LYS A 660 -60.69 -66.45 93.13
C LYS A 660 -62.10 -66.57 92.58
N GLN A 661 -62.68 -67.76 92.74
CA GLN A 661 -64.07 -67.99 92.40
C GLN A 661 -65.00 -67.13 93.26
N GLY A 662 -65.69 -66.19 92.62
CA GLY A 662 -66.48 -65.13 93.26
C GLY A 662 -65.92 -63.71 93.13
N ASP A 663 -64.70 -63.55 92.59
CA ASP A 663 -64.15 -62.22 92.27
C ASP A 663 -64.79 -61.63 90.99
N ILE A 664 -64.53 -60.34 90.74
CA ILE A 664 -64.84 -59.64 89.50
C ILE A 664 -63.51 -59.26 88.83
N ALA A 665 -63.39 -59.50 87.52
CA ALA A 665 -62.25 -59.09 86.72
C ALA A 665 -62.64 -57.97 85.74
N LEU A 666 -61.70 -57.07 85.45
CA LEU A 666 -61.84 -56.05 84.41
C LEU A 666 -61.03 -56.46 83.19
N LEU A 667 -61.69 -56.50 82.03
CA LEU A 667 -61.10 -56.79 80.72
C LEU A 667 -61.15 -55.53 79.86
N ARG A 668 -60.00 -55.05 79.42
CA ARG A 668 -59.89 -54.02 78.39
C ARG A 668 -59.69 -54.64 77.02
N VAL A 669 -60.45 -54.16 76.03
CA VAL A 669 -60.33 -54.54 74.63
C VAL A 669 -60.03 -53.29 73.81
N TYR A 670 -58.98 -53.34 72.99
CA TYR A 670 -58.69 -52.28 72.02
C TYR A 670 -58.05 -52.87 70.76
N GLY A 671 -58.36 -52.26 69.61
CA GLY A 671 -57.65 -52.54 68.36
C GLY A 671 -56.31 -51.81 68.33
N VAL A 672 -55.38 -52.29 67.50
CA VAL A 672 -54.26 -51.48 67.03
C VAL A 672 -54.17 -51.49 65.50
N ASP A 673 -53.80 -50.34 64.93
CA ASP A 673 -53.51 -50.20 63.51
C ASP A 673 -52.11 -50.74 63.16
N ILE A 674 -51.74 -50.62 61.88
CA ILE A 674 -50.43 -51.08 61.37
C ILE A 674 -49.22 -50.38 62.00
N ASN A 675 -49.41 -49.18 62.56
CA ASN A 675 -48.39 -48.38 63.22
C ASN A 675 -48.47 -48.45 64.76
N ASN A 676 -49.28 -49.37 65.30
CA ASN A 676 -49.51 -49.59 66.73
C ASN A 676 -50.19 -48.40 67.46
N ASN A 677 -50.96 -47.56 66.75
CA ASN A 677 -51.89 -46.62 67.38
C ASN A 677 -53.09 -47.38 67.95
N LYS A 678 -53.66 -46.91 69.06
CA LYS A 678 -54.86 -47.53 69.63
C LYS A 678 -56.10 -47.12 68.84
N VAL A 679 -56.78 -48.11 68.29
CA VAL A 679 -58.09 -47.95 67.64
C VAL A 679 -59.16 -48.28 68.68
N PRO A 680 -60.09 -47.36 69.01
CA PRO A 680 -61.18 -47.65 69.92
C PRO A 680 -62.11 -48.71 69.30
N VAL A 681 -62.58 -49.65 70.11
CA VAL A 681 -63.53 -50.68 69.69
C VAL A 681 -64.96 -50.25 69.95
N GLU A 682 -65.85 -50.57 69.04
CA GLU A 682 -67.29 -50.31 69.18
C GLU A 682 -67.94 -51.45 69.98
N PRO A 683 -68.70 -51.15 71.05
CA PRO A 683 -69.31 -52.21 71.87
C PRO A 683 -70.37 -53.01 71.12
N GLU A 684 -71.10 -52.39 70.18
CA GLU A 684 -72.14 -53.04 69.37
C GLU A 684 -71.57 -54.13 68.45
N ASN A 685 -70.35 -53.92 67.94
CA ASN A 685 -69.65 -54.84 67.04
C ASN A 685 -68.67 -55.77 67.76
N THR A 686 -68.58 -55.72 69.09
CA THR A 686 -67.66 -56.53 69.92
C THR A 686 -68.42 -57.63 70.64
N THR A 687 -68.04 -58.89 70.42
CA THR A 687 -68.59 -60.02 71.19
C THR A 687 -67.49 -60.73 71.98
N ILE A 688 -67.79 -60.99 73.26
CA ILE A 688 -66.89 -61.62 74.22
C ILE A 688 -67.53 -62.94 74.67
N SER A 689 -66.71 -63.94 74.98
CA SER A 689 -67.16 -65.22 75.49
C SER A 689 -66.15 -65.81 76.46
N CYS A 690 -66.50 -65.81 77.75
CA CYS A 690 -65.61 -66.21 78.83
C CYS A 690 -65.92 -67.60 79.39
N THR A 691 -64.87 -68.38 79.64
CA THR A 691 -64.99 -69.71 80.26
C THR A 691 -65.22 -69.66 81.77
N SER A 692 -64.98 -68.49 82.40
CA SER A 692 -65.17 -68.19 83.83
C SER A 692 -66.62 -67.89 84.22
N GLY A 693 -67.41 -67.26 83.35
CA GLY A 693 -68.74 -66.71 83.65
C GLY A 693 -69.20 -65.72 82.57
N PRO A 694 -70.29 -64.98 82.80
CA PRO A 694 -70.76 -63.93 81.89
C PRO A 694 -69.86 -62.69 81.93
N ASP A 695 -69.93 -61.92 80.85
CA ASP A 695 -69.35 -60.59 80.69
C ASP A 695 -70.46 -59.50 80.62
N LYS A 696 -70.06 -58.26 80.87
CA LYS A 696 -70.95 -57.08 80.87
C LYS A 696 -70.16 -55.84 80.50
N PHE A 697 -70.58 -55.10 79.48
CA PHE A 697 -69.92 -53.83 79.12
C PHE A 697 -70.07 -52.77 80.22
N ILE A 698 -69.02 -51.97 80.45
CA ILE A 698 -69.05 -50.81 81.36
C ILE A 698 -69.02 -49.51 80.53
N THR A 699 -67.87 -49.20 79.93
CA THR A 699 -67.62 -47.94 79.22
C THR A 699 -66.44 -48.07 78.25
N SER A 700 -66.55 -47.46 77.07
CA SER A 700 -65.49 -47.32 76.06
C SER A 700 -64.76 -48.63 75.73
N ASP A 701 -63.62 -48.91 76.36
CA ASP A 701 -62.76 -50.06 76.11
C ASP A 701 -62.90 -51.19 77.14
N THR A 702 -63.75 -51.02 78.17
CA THR A 702 -63.72 -51.87 79.39
C THR A 702 -65.02 -52.67 79.61
N TRP A 703 -64.86 -53.97 79.87
CA TRP A 703 -65.88 -54.94 80.25
C TRP A 703 -65.62 -55.52 81.66
N GLU A 704 -66.70 -55.77 82.39
CA GLU A 704 -66.79 -56.49 83.66
C GLU A 704 -66.94 -58.00 83.40
N LEU A 705 -66.21 -58.85 84.14
CA LEU A 705 -66.28 -60.31 84.03
C LEU A 705 -66.59 -60.93 85.40
N GLU A 706 -67.68 -61.70 85.50
CA GLU A 706 -68.03 -62.42 86.73
C GLU A 706 -67.29 -63.76 86.83
N ILE A 707 -66.45 -63.95 87.86
CA ILE A 707 -65.59 -65.13 87.98
C ILE A 707 -66.31 -66.30 88.67
N SER A 708 -67.35 -66.80 88.01
CA SER A 708 -68.26 -67.85 88.54
C SER A 708 -67.65 -69.27 88.60
N LYS A 709 -66.61 -69.57 87.82
CA LYS A 709 -66.05 -70.94 87.63
C LYS A 709 -64.53 -70.98 87.81
N SER A 710 -64.08 -71.66 88.86
CA SER A 710 -62.66 -71.96 89.11
C SER A 710 -62.01 -72.85 88.04
N GLY A 711 -60.70 -72.72 87.85
CA GLY A 711 -59.88 -73.54 86.96
C GLY A 711 -58.58 -72.85 86.58
N LEU A 712 -57.57 -73.62 86.19
CA LEU A 712 -56.39 -73.10 85.52
C LEU A 712 -56.68 -72.83 84.03
N ASP A 713 -55.90 -71.95 83.41
CA ASP A 713 -56.01 -71.56 81.99
C ASP A 713 -57.45 -71.14 81.60
N ARG A 714 -58.11 -70.34 82.45
CA ARG A 714 -59.40 -69.72 82.09
C ARG A 714 -59.16 -68.66 81.04
N SER A 715 -59.94 -68.69 79.97
CA SER A 715 -59.85 -67.72 78.88
C SER A 715 -61.16 -67.00 78.59
N CYS A 716 -61.01 -65.80 78.03
CA CYS A 716 -62.04 -65.02 77.37
C CYS A 716 -61.67 -64.87 75.90
N SER A 717 -62.51 -65.37 75.00
CA SER A 717 -62.38 -65.17 73.57
C SER A 717 -63.12 -63.90 73.18
N ILE A 718 -62.46 -63.02 72.44
CA ILE A 718 -62.91 -61.66 72.13
C ILE A 718 -62.86 -61.51 70.61
N THR A 719 -63.96 -61.05 70.00
CA THR A 719 -64.03 -60.84 68.55
C THR A 719 -64.69 -59.51 68.21
N TRP A 720 -64.08 -58.78 67.27
CA TRP A 720 -64.54 -57.48 66.79
C TRP A 720 -64.07 -57.27 65.35
N ASN A 721 -64.95 -56.83 64.45
CA ASN A 721 -64.65 -56.58 63.03
C ASN A 721 -63.85 -57.68 62.31
N GLY A 722 -64.12 -58.95 62.66
CA GLY A 722 -63.45 -60.13 62.09
C GLY A 722 -62.10 -60.49 62.72
N LEU A 723 -61.52 -59.61 63.54
CA LEU A 723 -60.35 -59.91 64.36
C LEU A 723 -60.75 -60.77 65.58
N VAL A 724 -59.84 -61.64 66.02
CA VAL A 724 -60.05 -62.58 67.13
C VAL A 724 -58.82 -62.55 68.05
N THR A 725 -59.04 -62.46 69.36
CA THR A 725 -58.00 -62.55 70.37
C THR A 725 -58.47 -63.31 71.61
N GLN A 726 -57.55 -63.79 72.44
CA GLN A 726 -57.87 -64.54 73.65
C GLN A 726 -57.01 -64.09 74.85
N ALA A 727 -57.66 -63.62 75.89
CA ALA A 727 -57.03 -63.29 77.17
C ALA A 727 -57.10 -64.50 78.11
N PHE A 728 -56.03 -64.78 78.86
CA PHE A 728 -55.89 -65.94 79.76
C PHE A 728 -55.52 -65.52 81.19
N PHE A 729 -56.13 -66.20 82.17
CA PHE A 729 -55.96 -65.99 83.61
C PHE A 729 -56.27 -67.28 84.39
N ASP A 730 -55.80 -67.39 85.63
CA ASP A 730 -56.05 -68.52 86.52
C ASP A 730 -57.09 -68.16 87.60
N VAL A 731 -57.90 -69.15 87.99
CA VAL A 731 -58.96 -68.97 88.99
C VAL A 731 -58.89 -70.04 90.08
N GLU A 732 -58.46 -69.66 91.29
CA GLU A 732 -58.45 -70.53 92.47
C GLU A 732 -59.87 -70.99 92.84
N SER A 733 -60.02 -72.26 93.22
CA SER A 733 -61.28 -72.82 93.70
C SER A 733 -61.50 -72.57 95.19
N VAL A 734 -62.72 -72.15 95.53
CA VAL A 734 -63.11 -71.81 96.91
C VAL A 734 -64.12 -72.83 97.42
N LEU A 735 -64.01 -73.23 98.70
CA LEU A 735 -64.95 -74.18 99.30
C LEU A 735 -66.39 -73.66 99.20
N LEU A 736 -67.33 -74.56 98.90
CA LEU A 736 -68.75 -74.24 98.65
C LEU A 736 -68.97 -73.20 97.53
N GLY A 737 -68.06 -73.12 96.54
CA GLY A 737 -68.27 -72.37 95.30
C GLY A 737 -68.32 -70.85 95.51
N GLY A 738 -67.55 -70.33 96.46
CA GLY A 738 -67.48 -68.89 96.80
C GLY A 738 -68.61 -68.40 97.73
N ALA A 739 -69.76 -69.07 97.77
CA ALA A 739 -70.99 -68.60 98.43
C ALA A 739 -70.92 -68.38 99.95
N ILE A 740 -69.83 -68.79 100.64
CA ILE A 740 -69.65 -68.62 102.10
C ILE A 740 -68.25 -68.05 102.45
N GLY A 741 -67.55 -67.48 101.47
CA GLY A 741 -66.25 -66.82 101.67
C GLY A 741 -65.12 -67.76 102.11
N SER A 742 -64.14 -67.21 102.85
CA SER A 742 -62.85 -67.86 103.09
C SER A 742 -62.93 -69.16 103.92
N THR A 743 -61.93 -70.03 103.78
CA THR A 743 -61.79 -71.28 104.56
C THR A 743 -61.70 -71.07 106.09
N ASN A 744 -61.20 -69.91 106.54
CA ASN A 744 -61.18 -69.58 107.97
C ASN A 744 -62.61 -69.39 108.54
N THR A 745 -63.52 -68.81 107.75
CA THR A 745 -64.94 -68.63 108.12
C THR A 745 -65.72 -69.94 108.11
N ALA A 746 -65.37 -70.91 107.26
CA ALA A 746 -66.01 -72.23 107.25
C ALA A 746 -65.70 -73.05 108.53
N MET A 747 -64.45 -72.99 109.02
CA MET A 747 -64.02 -73.71 110.23
C MET A 747 -64.74 -73.26 111.51
N THR A 748 -65.03 -71.97 111.65
CA THR A 748 -65.75 -71.44 112.83
C THR A 748 -67.23 -71.85 112.83
N ILE A 749 -67.89 -71.87 111.67
CA ILE A 749 -69.30 -72.28 111.54
C ILE A 749 -69.48 -73.77 111.93
N ALA A 750 -68.55 -74.64 111.51
CA ALA A 750 -68.58 -76.06 111.86
C ALA A 750 -68.49 -76.32 113.37
N ALA A 751 -67.70 -75.52 114.10
CA ALA A 751 -67.58 -75.63 115.56
C ALA A 751 -68.87 -75.23 116.30
N VAL A 752 -69.56 -74.19 115.83
CA VAL A 752 -70.84 -73.72 116.42
C VAL A 752 -71.96 -74.75 116.23
N LEU A 753 -72.04 -75.37 115.04
CA LEU A 753 -73.05 -76.40 114.72
C LEU A 753 -72.92 -77.64 115.63
N LEU A 754 -71.71 -78.07 115.94
CA LEU A 754 -71.46 -79.22 116.82
C LEU A 754 -71.86 -78.93 118.28
N GLY A 755 -71.71 -77.67 118.73
CA GLY A 755 -72.20 -77.24 120.04
C GLY A 755 -73.72 -77.27 120.16
N LEU A 756 -74.44 -76.76 119.13
CA LEU A 756 -75.91 -76.70 119.11
C LEU A 756 -76.58 -78.09 119.17
N ILE A 757 -76.01 -79.09 118.50
CA ILE A 757 -76.52 -80.48 118.53
C ILE A 757 -76.42 -81.07 119.94
N LEU A 758 -75.35 -80.74 120.69
CA LEU A 758 -75.14 -81.25 122.03
C LEU A 758 -76.06 -80.57 123.06
N THR A 759 -76.36 -79.27 122.89
CA THR A 759 -77.34 -78.57 123.75
C THR A 759 -78.79 -79.00 123.49
N THR A 760 -79.20 -79.16 122.23
CA THR A 760 -80.57 -79.57 121.88
C THR A 760 -80.93 -80.96 122.41
N MET A 761 -79.99 -81.91 122.39
CA MET A 761 -80.20 -83.25 122.96
C MET A 761 -80.43 -83.25 124.49
N VAL A 762 -79.90 -82.26 125.22
CA VAL A 762 -80.15 -82.09 126.66
C VAL A 762 -81.49 -81.40 126.94
N VAL A 763 -81.92 -80.48 126.06
CA VAL A 763 -83.19 -79.75 126.20
C VAL A 763 -84.40 -80.66 125.94
N LEU A 764 -84.35 -81.49 124.88
CA LEU A 764 -85.46 -82.37 124.46
C LEU A 764 -85.87 -83.42 125.52
N VAL A 765 -85.02 -83.70 126.51
CA VAL A 765 -85.32 -84.66 127.59
C VAL A 765 -86.04 -84.01 128.78
N ARG A 766 -86.20 -82.67 128.82
CA ARG A 766 -86.56 -81.94 130.06
C ARG A 766 -87.81 -81.05 130.06
N ARG A 767 -88.48 -80.85 128.92
CA ARG A 767 -89.79 -80.19 128.74
C ARG A 767 -90.27 -80.45 127.31
N ALA A 768 -91.51 -80.84 127.00
CA ALA A 768 -92.69 -81.12 127.83
C ALA A 768 -93.21 -79.94 128.68
N ASN A 769 -93.59 -78.83 128.01
CA ASN A 769 -94.84 -78.06 128.24
C ASN A 769 -94.85 -76.70 127.49
N TYR A 770 -96.05 -76.29 127.04
CA TYR A 770 -96.51 -74.96 126.59
C TYR A 770 -96.14 -74.44 125.17
N GLU A 771 -97.20 -74.27 124.36
CA GLU A 771 -97.51 -73.11 123.49
C GLU A 771 -98.33 -72.08 124.35
N PRO A 772 -98.87 -70.92 123.89
CA PRO A 772 -98.87 -70.28 122.55
C PRO A 772 -98.58 -68.73 122.59
N GLU A 773 -99.12 -67.99 121.61
CA GLU A 773 -99.49 -66.53 121.57
C GLU A 773 -98.45 -65.41 121.24
N ASP A 774 -98.56 -64.93 119.99
CA ASP A 774 -98.97 -63.58 119.51
C ASP A 774 -98.18 -62.25 119.76
N GLY A 775 -98.20 -61.40 118.70
CA GLY A 775 -98.04 -59.93 118.69
C GLY A 775 -96.70 -59.34 118.20
N ASP A 776 -96.61 -58.11 117.65
CA ASP A 776 -97.64 -57.23 117.03
C ASP A 776 -97.01 -55.94 116.38
N TRP A 777 -97.53 -55.52 115.21
CA TRP A 777 -97.61 -54.14 114.60
C TRP A 777 -96.39 -53.28 114.13
N PHE A 778 -96.78 -52.30 113.27
CA PHE A 778 -96.09 -51.14 112.65
C PHE A 778 -95.31 -51.40 111.34
N ASP A 779 -95.71 -50.94 110.14
CA ASP A 779 -96.55 -49.85 109.58
C ASP A 779 -95.85 -48.53 109.17
N ASP A 780 -96.33 -48.04 108.02
CA ASP A 780 -96.53 -46.65 107.56
C ASP A 780 -95.44 -45.79 106.86
N ASP A 781 -96.00 -44.94 105.96
CA ASP A 781 -95.56 -43.67 105.35
C ASP A 781 -94.46 -43.60 104.25
N GLU A 782 -94.55 -42.73 103.22
CA GLU A 782 -95.69 -42.15 102.43
C GLU A 782 -95.12 -41.25 101.28
N TYR A 783 -95.83 -41.15 100.14
CA TYR A 783 -95.81 -40.05 99.12
C TYR A 783 -94.49 -39.64 98.40
N ASP A 784 -94.44 -38.73 97.41
CA ASP A 784 -95.16 -38.43 96.13
C ASP A 784 -94.36 -37.26 95.43
N ASP A 785 -94.60 -36.70 94.22
CA ASP A 785 -95.56 -36.88 93.11
C ASP A 785 -94.97 -36.32 91.77
N GLU A 786 -95.76 -36.34 90.66
CA GLU A 786 -95.88 -35.32 89.56
C GLU A 786 -94.60 -34.87 88.74
N ASP A 787 -94.62 -34.59 87.42
CA ASP A 787 -95.67 -34.70 86.38
C ASP A 787 -95.17 -34.48 84.91
N TYR A 788 -96.01 -34.90 83.94
CA TYR A 788 -96.30 -34.32 82.58
C TYR A 788 -95.21 -34.02 81.50
N TYR A 789 -95.51 -33.94 80.18
CA TYR A 789 -96.76 -34.06 79.36
C TYR A 789 -96.41 -34.53 77.90
N ASP A 790 -97.32 -35.28 77.24
CA ASP A 790 -97.83 -35.31 75.83
C ASP A 790 -96.97 -34.81 74.62
N ASP A 791 -97.09 -35.27 73.35
CA ASP A 791 -97.86 -36.38 72.71
C ASP A 791 -97.36 -36.62 71.24
N ASP A 792 -97.60 -37.83 70.70
CA ASP A 792 -98.18 -38.26 69.39
C ASP A 792 -98.21 -37.32 68.14
N GLU A 793 -98.32 -37.76 66.86
CA GLU A 793 -98.14 -39.04 66.11
C GLU A 793 -98.10 -38.73 64.57
N ASP A 794 -97.58 -39.66 63.76
CA ASP A 794 -98.02 -40.10 62.41
C ASP A 794 -98.32 -39.17 61.17
N ASP A 795 -97.44 -39.30 60.15
CA ASP A 795 -97.67 -40.07 58.88
C ASP A 795 -98.17 -39.44 57.52
N TYR A 796 -97.74 -40.10 56.42
CA TYR A 796 -98.05 -40.10 54.96
C TYR A 796 -98.39 -38.84 54.08
N SER A 797 -97.50 -38.63 53.07
CA SER A 797 -97.76 -38.65 51.60
C SER A 797 -98.18 -37.41 50.75
N GLU A 798 -97.50 -37.33 49.58
CA GLU A 798 -97.88 -36.91 48.20
C GLU A 798 -98.33 -35.47 47.78
N GLU A 799 -97.51 -34.91 46.88
CA GLU A 799 -97.78 -34.11 45.65
C GLU A 799 -98.27 -32.63 45.62
N GLU A 800 -97.85 -32.02 44.50
CA GLU A 800 -97.92 -30.68 43.87
C GLU A 800 -99.33 -30.02 43.65
N PRO A 801 -99.52 -28.87 42.91
CA PRO A 801 -98.63 -28.09 42.01
C PRO A 801 -98.68 -26.53 42.09
N LYS A 802 -97.93 -25.84 41.19
CA LYS A 802 -98.29 -24.60 40.36
C LYS A 802 -97.28 -23.42 40.36
N GLU A 803 -97.22 -22.49 39.37
CA GLU A 803 -97.65 -22.40 37.93
C GLU A 803 -97.13 -21.07 37.29
N ALA A 804 -97.18 -20.96 35.94
CA ALA A 804 -97.04 -19.76 35.06
C ALA A 804 -95.61 -19.16 34.84
N ALA A 805 -94.94 -19.28 33.68
CA ALA A 805 -95.28 -18.95 32.25
C ALA A 805 -95.10 -17.44 31.91
N VAL A 806 -94.66 -16.99 30.72
CA VAL A 806 -94.25 -17.58 29.41
C VAL A 806 -93.11 -16.68 28.85
N ALA A 807 -92.35 -16.87 27.76
CA ALA A 807 -92.25 -17.77 26.56
C ALA A 807 -90.82 -17.50 25.94
N GLN A 808 -90.26 -18.03 24.84
CA GLN A 808 -90.52 -18.97 23.72
C GLN A 808 -89.13 -19.29 23.06
N SER A 809 -88.87 -20.15 22.07
CA SER A 809 -89.65 -21.11 21.23
C SER A 809 -88.70 -22.27 20.78
N ALA A 810 -88.85 -22.84 19.56
CA ALA A 810 -88.04 -23.94 18.98
C ALA A 810 -88.22 -23.95 17.41
N PRO A 811 -87.76 -24.96 16.61
CA PRO A 811 -86.87 -26.12 16.83
C PRO A 811 -85.75 -26.21 15.71
N PRO A 812 -85.39 -27.37 15.11
CA PRO A 812 -84.44 -28.38 15.59
C PRO A 812 -83.28 -28.70 14.61
N ASN A 813 -82.29 -29.50 15.04
CA ASN A 813 -81.79 -30.61 14.20
C ASN A 813 -81.17 -31.75 15.03
N GLN A 814 -80.94 -32.92 14.40
CA GLN A 814 -80.44 -34.15 15.05
C GLN A 814 -79.02 -34.54 14.61
N ASN A 815 -78.40 -35.45 15.38
CA ASN A 815 -77.29 -36.35 15.03
C ASN A 815 -75.89 -35.70 14.82
N THR A 816 -74.76 -36.35 15.11
CA THR A 816 -74.43 -37.52 15.98
C THR A 816 -72.90 -37.53 16.13
N ASN A 817 -72.37 -37.69 17.35
CA ASN A 817 -70.98 -38.10 17.57
C ASN A 817 -70.96 -39.17 18.67
N MET A 818 -70.73 -40.43 18.30
CA MET A 818 -70.40 -41.50 19.25
C MET A 818 -68.88 -41.67 19.27
N ALA A 819 -68.29 -41.85 20.46
CA ALA A 819 -66.86 -42.05 20.61
C ALA A 819 -66.40 -43.38 19.95
N PRO A 820 -65.26 -43.40 19.23
CA PRO A 820 -64.76 -44.59 18.54
C PRO A 820 -64.17 -45.61 19.52
N THR A 821 -64.60 -46.87 19.39
CA THR A 821 -64.19 -47.97 20.28
C THR A 821 -62.82 -48.54 19.87
N LEU A 822 -61.73 -47.91 20.33
CA LEU A 822 -60.38 -48.49 20.23
C LEU A 822 -60.18 -49.70 21.14
N SER A 823 -59.29 -50.62 20.74
CA SER A 823 -58.85 -51.70 21.63
C SER A 823 -58.00 -51.14 22.79
N PRO A 824 -58.00 -51.79 23.98
CA PRO A 824 -57.20 -51.33 25.11
C PRO A 824 -55.70 -51.22 24.79
N GLN A 825 -55.18 -52.14 23.98
CA GLN A 825 -53.77 -52.18 23.57
C GLN A 825 -53.39 -50.97 22.71
N GLU A 826 -54.28 -50.53 21.81
CA GLU A 826 -54.04 -49.34 20.97
C GLU A 826 -54.16 -48.04 21.77
N LYS A 827 -55.10 -47.96 22.73
CA LYS A 827 -55.18 -46.82 23.66
C LYS A 827 -53.88 -46.66 24.45
N THR A 828 -53.40 -47.74 25.10
CA THR A 828 -52.14 -47.69 25.87
C THR A 828 -50.95 -47.34 24.98
N ARG A 829 -50.90 -47.85 23.73
CA ARG A 829 -49.85 -47.49 22.77
C ARG A 829 -49.85 -45.99 22.45
N LEU A 830 -51.03 -45.42 22.17
CA LEU A 830 -51.19 -43.99 21.86
C LEU A 830 -50.92 -43.09 23.06
N ALA A 831 -51.33 -43.49 24.27
CA ALA A 831 -51.05 -42.75 25.51
C ALA A 831 -49.56 -42.71 25.87
N VAL A 832 -48.85 -43.84 25.71
CA VAL A 832 -47.37 -43.88 25.88
C VAL A 832 -46.67 -43.05 24.79
N GLU A 833 -47.18 -43.05 23.57
CA GLU A 833 -46.65 -42.19 22.49
C GLU A 833 -46.93 -40.70 22.74
N ALA A 834 -48.10 -40.34 23.29
CA ALA A 834 -48.42 -38.99 23.75
C ALA A 834 -47.47 -38.54 24.86
N GLY A 835 -47.23 -39.39 25.87
CA GLY A 835 -46.32 -39.10 26.98
C GLY A 835 -44.86 -38.95 26.54
N ARG A 836 -44.45 -39.68 25.49
CA ARG A 836 -43.11 -39.57 24.89
C ARG A 836 -42.93 -38.30 24.04
N LEU A 837 -44.01 -37.78 23.44
CA LEU A 837 -43.96 -36.65 22.51
C LEU A 837 -44.46 -35.32 23.12
N GLY A 838 -45.06 -35.34 24.31
CA GLY A 838 -45.62 -34.16 24.97
C GLY A 838 -46.91 -33.62 24.33
N VAL A 839 -47.48 -34.32 23.35
CA VAL A 839 -48.68 -33.91 22.60
C VAL A 839 -49.66 -35.08 22.46
N MET A 840 -50.95 -34.80 22.62
CA MET A 840 -52.03 -35.78 22.44
C MET A 840 -51.96 -36.42 21.05
N GLN A 841 -52.25 -37.73 20.95
CA GLN A 841 -52.16 -38.46 19.69
C GLN A 841 -53.55 -38.66 19.08
N ALA A 842 -53.74 -38.24 17.83
CA ALA A 842 -54.96 -38.48 17.08
C ALA A 842 -55.16 -39.99 16.85
N ILE A 843 -56.41 -40.45 16.98
CA ILE A 843 -56.78 -41.85 16.72
C ILE A 843 -56.54 -42.24 15.25
N ASP A 844 -56.73 -41.29 14.34
CA ASP A 844 -56.26 -41.35 12.97
C ASP A 844 -55.04 -40.42 12.83
N ALA A 845 -53.86 -41.01 12.59
CA ALA A 845 -52.60 -40.26 12.47
C ALA A 845 -52.58 -39.24 11.31
N SER A 846 -53.50 -39.34 10.33
CA SER A 846 -53.67 -38.33 9.28
C SER A 846 -54.34 -37.04 9.77
N GLN A 847 -54.96 -37.05 10.94
CA GLN A 847 -55.67 -35.92 11.55
C GLN A 847 -54.88 -35.24 12.68
N GLN A 848 -53.61 -35.60 12.89
CA GLN A 848 -52.77 -35.01 13.94
C GLN A 848 -52.61 -33.49 13.72
N GLY A 849 -53.18 -32.69 14.61
CA GLY A 849 -53.22 -31.23 14.51
C GLY A 849 -54.52 -30.64 13.92
N ALA A 850 -55.50 -31.49 13.59
CA ALA A 850 -56.82 -31.09 13.08
C ALA A 850 -57.97 -31.59 14.00
N SER A 851 -59.19 -31.12 13.76
CA SER A 851 -60.38 -31.50 14.54
C SER A 851 -60.67 -33.00 14.45
N GLY A 852 -60.67 -33.70 15.58
CA GLY A 852 -60.72 -35.16 15.61
C GLY A 852 -60.79 -35.77 17.00
N TRP A 853 -60.78 -37.10 17.06
CA TRP A 853 -60.66 -37.85 18.31
C TRP A 853 -59.19 -38.06 18.65
N TYR A 854 -58.82 -37.75 19.90
CA TYR A 854 -57.46 -37.87 20.43
C TYR A 854 -57.43 -38.80 21.63
N VAL A 855 -56.26 -39.39 21.86
CA VAL A 855 -55.88 -40.10 23.08
C VAL A 855 -54.86 -39.25 23.84
N ASP A 856 -55.11 -39.02 25.12
CA ASP A 856 -54.21 -38.31 26.02
C ASP A 856 -53.27 -39.28 26.78
N VAL A 857 -52.41 -38.74 27.65
CA VAL A 857 -51.50 -39.54 28.49
C VAL A 857 -52.24 -40.44 29.50
N SER A 858 -53.48 -40.08 29.83
CA SER A 858 -54.41 -40.80 30.71
C SER A 858 -55.10 -41.99 30.03
N SER A 859 -54.91 -42.18 28.71
CA SER A 859 -55.70 -43.09 27.86
C SER A 859 -57.20 -42.75 27.74
N GLU A 860 -57.61 -41.53 28.08
CA GLU A 860 -58.96 -41.03 27.79
C GLU A 860 -59.12 -40.82 26.27
N ILE A 861 -60.34 -40.99 25.74
CA ILE A 861 -60.67 -40.63 24.35
C ILE A 861 -61.53 -39.37 24.41
N GLN A 862 -61.01 -38.27 23.85
CA GLN A 862 -61.63 -36.95 23.87
C GLN A 862 -61.80 -36.44 22.43
N TYR A 863 -62.88 -35.69 22.15
CA TYR A 863 -63.03 -35.00 20.86
C TYR A 863 -62.58 -33.55 20.97
N TRP A 864 -61.62 -33.18 20.13
CA TRP A 864 -61.05 -31.84 20.06
C TRP A 864 -61.37 -31.20 18.71
N ASN A 865 -61.80 -29.95 18.75
CA ASN A 865 -62.02 -29.12 17.57
C ASN A 865 -60.95 -28.01 17.53
N VAL A 866 -60.21 -27.95 16.41
CA VAL A 866 -59.11 -27.01 16.19
C VAL A 866 -59.60 -25.86 15.33
N GLY A 867 -59.48 -24.63 15.84
CA GLY A 867 -59.88 -23.41 15.14
C GLY A 867 -58.95 -23.01 14.00
N PRO A 868 -59.39 -22.17 13.05
CA PRO A 868 -58.53 -21.63 11.97
C PRO A 868 -57.38 -20.74 12.48
N ASP A 869 -57.43 -20.36 13.75
CA ASP A 869 -56.41 -19.62 14.52
C ASP A 869 -55.45 -20.53 15.29
N GLY A 870 -55.63 -21.86 15.22
CA GLY A 870 -54.87 -22.84 15.98
C GLY A 870 -55.36 -23.05 17.42
N SER A 871 -56.49 -22.46 17.83
CA SER A 871 -57.09 -22.69 19.15
C SER A 871 -57.66 -24.11 19.28
N TRP A 872 -57.56 -24.73 20.47
CA TRP A 872 -58.06 -26.10 20.71
C TRP A 872 -59.24 -26.06 21.69
N THR A 873 -60.34 -26.70 21.32
CA THR A 873 -61.56 -26.77 22.16
C THR A 873 -62.03 -28.22 22.33
N ARG A 874 -62.13 -28.68 23.59
CA ARG A 874 -62.71 -30.00 23.93
C ARG A 874 -64.23 -29.91 23.78
N VAL A 875 -64.81 -30.85 23.02
CA VAL A 875 -66.26 -30.90 22.72
C VAL A 875 -66.96 -32.02 23.50
N SER A 876 -66.22 -33.08 23.83
CA SER A 876 -66.60 -34.17 24.75
C SER A 876 -65.34 -34.81 25.30
#